data_AF-A0AAD5BMS0-F1
#
_entry.id   AF-A0AAD5BMS0-F1
#
_cell.length_a   1.000
_cell.length_b   1.000
_cell.length_c   1.000
_cell.angle_alpha   90.00
_cell.angle_beta   90.00
_cell.angle_gamma   90.00
#
_symmetry.space_group_name_H-M   'P 1'
#
loop_
_entity.id
_entity.type
_entity.pdbx_description
1 polymer ?
#
loop_
_entity_poly.entity_id
_entity_poly.type
_entity_poly.pdbx_seq_one_letter_code
_entity_poly.pdbx_strand_id
1 'polypeptide(L)'
;MESSSDSDEPEKKRPHLTNNNNNNHSHMARHPIPSPDNTTVDATVLQYQNQKLVQQLDVQKQELHDLEDKIKELKQGQTSYDDFLITINQLWNQLDDDLILLGARAGAGQSALEALQRADSSRGSVPPGPAEEIFLCRLFQTDSIGTNGSEELLVYIKESLLLRHSSTLELMKLIENTIQTLMAKILSIDQSLHENLSAEDAIIQSNKIDELMKEEADHLRMVIETLQVKHREYADMIQGYSHTHSVDQSEIKKIAGELEDSMAELEESRRKLVNLKMQKDRPSVVQTPVPCNINGSISPENTVDKTVRSRDLKDSIEEAKILASDRLSELEEASEDNLSLSKQLHDLQNELKDCKYIYTSRPYTLLNDQLPYWESEVERFRGLVDSLQAERSLVTRREKELNIKTESINTLRNPTDTVDSTIEKLEEQLQQCINENNELEMKMEEAVQDSERKDIKAEFQVMASALSKEIGMMTSQLNRWKQTGCEAVSLREEAQSLKSLVDKKTIEHRDLADKCSKQSAEIKSLQAHIERLQRDRLEAQIFLDMIGQRIYDNRDIIEIKESEQRAHSQAEVLKNAFDEHGLELRIKSAKETEIACQQRLSDAESEIADLSAKLDDSEREVLELAEAIKIKDGEAESYISEIEVFYQMDRKKLDEELVELNMKITELTLGSGETAIQKLEDEIKDCKSILKCGVCFDRPKENLSRQVVIVKCYHLFCNPCIQRNLEIRHRKCPGCGMAFGQNDVRFVKI
;
A
#
# COMPACT_ATOMS: atom_id res chain seq x y z
N MET A 1 28.36 26.51 -79.54
CA MET A 1 27.78 27.71 -80.17
C MET A 1 26.45 27.98 -79.50
N GLU A 2 26.41 29.12 -78.79
CA GLU A 2 25.29 29.99 -78.37
C GLU A 2 23.88 29.46 -78.01
N SER A 3 23.43 29.92 -76.81
CA SER A 3 22.10 30.48 -76.43
C SER A 3 20.83 29.60 -76.53
N SER A 4 19.81 29.62 -75.65
CA SER A 4 19.42 30.48 -74.50
C SER A 4 18.17 29.89 -73.81
N SER A 5 18.03 30.13 -72.49
CA SER A 5 16.82 30.44 -71.64
C SER A 5 15.53 29.60 -71.78
N ASP A 6 14.79 29.24 -70.71
CA ASP A 6 14.38 30.11 -69.60
C ASP A 6 13.77 29.36 -68.39
N SER A 7 13.60 30.12 -67.29
CA SER A 7 12.79 29.93 -66.06
C SER A 7 13.35 29.17 -64.84
N ASP A 8 13.76 29.97 -63.85
CA ASP A 8 14.22 29.64 -62.50
C ASP A 8 13.09 29.73 -61.45
N GLU A 9 12.99 28.68 -60.61
CA GLU A 9 12.60 28.73 -59.19
C GLU A 9 13.87 29.04 -58.35
N PRO A 10 13.79 29.47 -57.06
CA PRO A 10 14.17 28.47 -56.05
C PRO A 10 13.60 28.62 -54.63
N GLU A 11 13.67 27.46 -53.95
CA GLU A 11 13.49 27.17 -52.53
C GLU A 11 14.53 27.79 -51.56
N LYS A 12 14.09 27.87 -50.29
CA LYS A 12 14.78 27.59 -49.00
C LYS A 12 16.08 28.35 -48.66
N LYS A 13 16.06 28.94 -47.43
CA LYS A 13 17.05 28.69 -46.36
C LYS A 13 16.70 29.40 -45.03
N ARG A 14 16.95 28.71 -43.92
CA ARG A 14 17.17 29.18 -42.52
C ARG A 14 18.52 28.55 -42.07
N PRO A 15 19.15 28.87 -40.92
CA PRO A 15 19.00 29.98 -39.94
C PRO A 15 20.36 30.59 -39.45
N HIS A 16 20.36 31.57 -38.52
CA HIS A 16 21.05 31.55 -37.19
C HIS A 16 21.15 32.93 -36.49
N LEU A 17 20.64 32.97 -35.24
CA LEU A 17 21.06 33.64 -33.98
C LEU A 17 21.79 35.00 -33.96
N THR A 18 21.31 35.97 -33.14
CA THR A 18 22.02 36.50 -31.94
C THR A 18 21.22 37.54 -31.14
N ASN A 19 21.54 37.59 -29.85
CA ASN A 19 20.93 38.26 -28.70
C ASN A 19 21.44 39.72 -28.51
N ASN A 20 20.63 40.67 -27.99
CA ASN A 20 21.12 41.63 -27.00
C ASN A 20 20.05 42.49 -26.28
N ASN A 21 20.39 42.81 -25.03
CA ASN A 21 19.64 43.43 -23.95
C ASN A 21 19.43 44.97 -24.03
N ASN A 22 18.45 45.42 -23.22
CA ASN A 22 18.48 46.50 -22.20
C ASN A 22 17.67 47.81 -22.39
N ASN A 23 16.87 48.03 -21.33
CA ASN A 23 16.67 49.26 -20.52
C ASN A 23 15.51 50.25 -20.81
N ASN A 24 14.58 50.27 -19.84
CA ASN A 24 14.18 51.39 -18.94
C ASN A 24 13.81 52.75 -19.57
N HIS A 25 12.88 53.56 -19.09
CA HIS A 25 11.91 53.65 -17.99
C HIS A 25 11.16 54.99 -18.26
N SER A 26 9.91 55.16 -17.82
CA SER A 26 9.50 56.32 -16.98
C SER A 26 7.98 56.42 -16.72
N HIS A 27 7.66 56.28 -15.44
CA HIS A 27 6.55 56.86 -14.66
C HIS A 27 6.65 58.43 -14.65
N MET A 28 5.69 59.30 -14.30
CA MET A 28 4.33 59.26 -13.74
C MET A 28 3.78 60.71 -13.57
N ALA A 29 2.44 60.86 -13.65
CA ALA A 29 1.53 61.64 -12.75
C ALA A 29 1.52 63.20 -12.78
N ARG A 30 0.45 63.96 -12.44
CA ARG A 30 -0.93 63.76 -11.90
C ARG A 30 -1.64 65.14 -11.86
N HIS A 31 -2.91 65.31 -12.28
CA HIS A 31 -4.15 65.50 -11.47
C HIS A 31 -5.16 66.33 -12.32
N PRO A 32 -6.49 66.41 -12.04
CA PRO A 32 -7.29 65.84 -10.95
C PRO A 32 -8.39 64.86 -11.44
N ILE A 33 -8.70 63.86 -10.63
CA ILE A 33 -9.74 62.85 -10.93
C ILE A 33 -11.07 63.32 -10.31
N PRO A 34 -12.15 63.46 -11.10
CA PRO A 34 -13.51 63.49 -10.57
C PRO A 34 -13.82 62.10 -10.01
N SER A 35 -14.47 62.05 -8.85
CA SER A 35 -15.02 60.83 -8.25
C SER A 35 -15.62 59.89 -9.31
N PRO A 36 -15.20 58.62 -9.40
CA PRO A 36 -15.87 57.68 -10.29
C PRO A 36 -17.23 57.38 -9.68
N ASP A 37 -18.28 57.72 -10.43
CA ASP A 37 -19.59 57.17 -10.19
C ASP A 37 -19.52 55.64 -10.15
N ASN A 38 -20.30 55.08 -9.23
CA ASN A 38 -20.58 53.66 -9.09
C ASN A 38 -21.03 53.05 -10.44
N THR A 39 -20.11 52.49 -11.21
CA THR A 39 -20.46 51.46 -12.20
C THR A 39 -20.30 50.11 -11.53
N THR A 40 -21.45 49.58 -11.13
CA THR A 40 -21.63 48.19 -10.72
C THR A 40 -20.89 47.27 -11.68
N VAL A 41 -19.87 46.57 -11.19
CA VAL A 41 -19.29 45.41 -11.88
C VAL A 41 -20.47 44.50 -12.19
N ASP A 42 -20.77 44.30 -13.48
CA ASP A 42 -21.95 43.57 -13.89
C ASP A 42 -21.78 42.10 -13.49
N ALA A 43 -22.43 41.72 -12.38
CA ALA A 43 -22.35 40.40 -11.79
C ALA A 43 -22.68 39.30 -12.79
N THR A 44 -23.46 39.61 -13.82
CA THR A 44 -23.85 38.69 -14.88
C THR A 44 -22.66 38.31 -15.79
N VAL A 45 -21.74 39.23 -16.04
CA VAL A 45 -20.54 38.99 -16.87
C VAL A 45 -19.54 38.11 -16.12
N LEU A 46 -19.34 38.37 -14.82
CA LEU A 46 -18.49 37.52 -13.97
C LEU A 46 -19.11 36.12 -13.79
N GLN A 47 -20.43 36.03 -13.64
CA GLN A 47 -21.13 34.75 -13.55
C GLN A 47 -20.98 33.94 -14.84
N TYR A 48 -21.07 34.57 -16.01
CA TYR A 48 -20.84 33.93 -17.30
C TYR A 48 -19.39 33.45 -17.48
N GLN A 49 -18.39 34.27 -17.09
CA GLN A 49 -16.98 33.88 -17.15
C GLN A 49 -16.66 32.72 -16.21
N ASN A 50 -17.18 32.74 -14.98
CA ASN A 50 -17.05 31.62 -14.05
C ASN A 50 -17.73 30.35 -14.57
N GLN A 51 -18.93 30.46 -15.17
CA GLN A 51 -19.62 29.32 -15.76
C GLN A 51 -18.82 28.70 -16.92
N LYS A 52 -18.16 29.53 -17.75
CA LYS A 52 -17.28 29.07 -18.82
C LYS A 52 -16.02 28.37 -18.29
N LEU A 53 -15.42 28.88 -17.22
CA LEU A 53 -14.27 28.24 -16.57
C LEU A 53 -14.66 26.91 -15.91
N VAL A 54 -15.83 26.83 -15.28
CA VAL A 54 -16.36 25.57 -14.72
C VAL A 54 -16.55 24.53 -15.82
N GLN A 55 -17.15 24.92 -16.96
CA GLN A 55 -17.29 24.03 -18.12
C GLN A 55 -15.93 23.54 -18.65
N GLN A 56 -14.92 24.41 -18.72
CA GLN A 56 -13.57 24.01 -19.12
C GLN A 56 -12.91 23.06 -18.11
N LEU A 57 -13.09 23.30 -16.81
CA LEU A 57 -12.60 22.40 -15.76
C LEU A 57 -13.30 21.04 -15.81
N ASP A 58 -14.60 21.00 -16.09
CA ASP A 58 -15.35 19.74 -16.18
C ASP A 58 -14.93 18.93 -17.42
N VAL A 59 -14.63 19.58 -18.54
CA VAL A 59 -14.03 18.91 -19.71
C VAL A 59 -12.64 18.34 -19.36
N GLN A 60 -11.77 19.11 -18.70
CA GLN A 60 -10.45 18.62 -18.29
C GLN A 60 -10.53 17.48 -17.27
N LYS A 61 -11.49 17.50 -16.34
CA LYS A 61 -11.73 16.39 -15.42
C LYS A 61 -12.19 15.13 -16.14
N GLN A 62 -13.06 15.27 -17.15
CA GLN A 62 -13.49 14.13 -17.96
C GLN A 62 -12.30 13.55 -18.75
N GLU A 63 -11.47 14.39 -19.37
CA GLU A 63 -10.25 13.95 -20.07
C GLU A 63 -9.28 13.22 -19.12
N LEU A 64 -9.12 13.71 -17.89
CA LEU A 64 -8.30 13.04 -16.87
C LEU A 64 -8.89 11.68 -16.47
N HIS A 65 -10.20 11.58 -16.25
CA HIS A 65 -10.85 10.30 -15.96
C HIS A 65 -10.73 9.30 -17.13
N ASP A 66 -10.90 9.76 -18.36
CA ASP A 66 -10.73 8.90 -19.55
C ASP A 66 -9.28 8.38 -19.66
N LEU A 67 -8.29 9.22 -19.34
CA LEU A 67 -6.87 8.82 -19.29
C LEU A 67 -6.58 7.87 -18.13
N GLU A 68 -7.15 8.09 -16.94
CA GLU A 68 -7.02 7.20 -15.79
C GLU A 68 -7.60 5.82 -16.09
N ASP A 69 -8.79 5.76 -16.72
CA ASP A 69 -9.41 4.52 -17.18
C ASP A 69 -8.55 3.82 -18.22
N LYS A 70 -7.95 4.57 -19.16
CA LYS A 70 -7.03 3.99 -20.14
C LYS A 70 -5.77 3.42 -19.49
N ILE A 71 -5.20 4.11 -18.51
CA ILE A 71 -4.05 3.61 -17.74
C ILE A 71 -4.42 2.32 -16.99
N LYS A 72 -5.61 2.27 -16.41
CA LYS A 72 -6.11 1.08 -15.71
C LYS A 72 -6.29 -0.10 -16.65
N GLU A 73 -6.86 0.12 -17.83
CA GLU A 73 -7.00 -0.90 -18.88
C GLU A 73 -5.63 -1.42 -19.34
N LEU A 74 -4.68 -0.52 -19.60
CA LEU A 74 -3.31 -0.89 -19.99
C LEU A 74 -2.59 -1.68 -18.88
N LYS A 75 -2.73 -1.28 -17.62
CA LYS A 75 -2.17 -2.03 -16.48
C LYS A 75 -2.78 -3.41 -16.35
N GLN A 76 -4.10 -3.55 -16.54
CA GLN A 76 -4.76 -4.85 -16.53
C GLN A 76 -4.26 -5.74 -17.68
N GLY A 77 -4.10 -5.17 -18.88
CA GLY A 77 -3.49 -5.84 -20.02
C GLY A 77 -2.07 -6.31 -19.73
N GLN A 78 -1.23 -5.44 -19.14
CA GLN A 78 0.13 -5.79 -18.72
C GLN A 78 0.13 -6.94 -17.71
N THR A 79 -0.69 -6.87 -16.65
CA THR A 79 -0.77 -7.96 -15.66
C THR A 79 -1.18 -9.29 -16.28
N SER A 80 -2.13 -9.28 -17.24
CA SER A 80 -2.55 -10.52 -17.92
C SER A 80 -1.44 -11.12 -18.79
N TYR A 81 -0.60 -10.26 -19.40
CA TYR A 81 0.55 -10.69 -20.18
C TYR A 81 1.66 -11.24 -19.28
N ASP A 82 1.92 -10.58 -18.15
CA ASP A 82 2.89 -11.04 -17.16
C ASP A 82 2.49 -12.40 -16.56
N ASP A 83 1.20 -12.59 -16.23
CA ASP A 83 0.66 -13.87 -15.76
C ASP A 83 0.84 -14.99 -16.80
N PHE A 84 0.63 -14.67 -18.08
CA PHE A 84 0.86 -15.60 -19.18
C PHE A 84 2.35 -15.99 -19.30
N LEU A 85 3.26 -15.01 -19.21
CA LEU A 85 4.69 -15.24 -19.24
C LEU A 85 5.19 -16.07 -18.04
N ILE A 86 4.67 -15.80 -16.84
CA ILE A 86 4.92 -16.60 -15.63
C ILE A 86 4.48 -18.05 -15.86
N THR A 87 3.31 -18.25 -16.44
CA THR A 87 2.78 -19.59 -16.75
C THR A 87 3.68 -20.33 -17.75
N ILE A 88 4.16 -19.67 -18.80
CA ILE A 88 5.11 -20.27 -19.75
C ILE A 88 6.40 -20.69 -19.04
N ASN A 89 6.96 -19.82 -18.19
CA ASN A 89 8.19 -20.14 -17.46
C ASN A 89 7.99 -21.34 -16.51
N GLN A 90 6.84 -21.42 -15.84
CA GLN A 90 6.49 -22.55 -14.98
C GLN A 90 6.40 -23.85 -15.77
N LEU A 91 5.70 -23.85 -16.92
CA LEU A 91 5.58 -25.02 -17.78
C LEU A 91 6.93 -25.47 -18.34
N TRP A 92 7.82 -24.54 -18.69
CA TRP A 92 9.16 -24.88 -19.17
C TRP A 92 10.03 -25.47 -18.06
N ASN A 93 10.01 -24.89 -16.86
CA ASN A 93 10.70 -25.47 -15.71
C ASN A 93 10.19 -26.88 -15.41
N GLN A 94 8.87 -27.09 -15.45
CA GLN A 94 8.28 -28.41 -15.27
C GLN A 94 8.73 -29.40 -16.34
N LEU A 95 8.82 -28.98 -17.60
CA LEU A 95 9.36 -29.81 -18.68
C LEU A 95 10.80 -30.23 -18.40
N ASP A 96 11.67 -29.29 -18.00
CA ASP A 96 13.06 -29.59 -17.67
C ASP A 96 13.14 -30.58 -16.48
N ASP A 97 12.36 -30.34 -15.41
CA ASP A 97 12.29 -31.22 -14.23
C ASP A 97 11.81 -32.64 -14.60
N ASP A 98 10.76 -32.74 -15.41
CA ASP A 98 10.20 -34.01 -15.89
C ASP A 98 11.21 -34.77 -16.77
N LEU A 99 11.94 -34.06 -17.64
CA LEU A 99 13.00 -34.65 -18.47
C LEU A 99 14.14 -35.18 -17.60
N ILE A 100 14.57 -34.44 -16.57
CA ILE A 100 15.62 -34.91 -15.69
C ILE A 100 15.14 -36.16 -14.91
N LEU A 101 13.91 -36.16 -14.41
CA LEU A 101 13.32 -37.30 -13.71
C LEU A 101 13.20 -38.53 -14.63
N LEU A 102 12.77 -38.34 -15.87
CA LEU A 102 12.72 -39.38 -16.90
C LEU A 102 14.11 -39.94 -17.19
N GLY A 103 15.11 -39.08 -17.33
CA GLY A 103 16.51 -39.48 -17.50
C GLY A 103 17.03 -40.32 -16.33
N ALA A 104 16.75 -39.90 -15.09
CA ALA A 104 17.11 -40.65 -13.90
C ALA A 104 16.46 -42.04 -13.87
N ARG A 105 15.17 -42.15 -14.23
CA ARG A 105 14.43 -43.42 -14.33
C ARG A 105 14.92 -44.32 -15.46
N ALA A 106 15.38 -43.72 -16.56
CA ALA A 106 15.94 -44.43 -17.70
C ALA A 106 17.38 -44.91 -17.46
N GLY A 107 17.98 -44.70 -16.29
CA GLY A 107 19.33 -45.17 -15.99
C GLY A 107 20.45 -44.21 -16.41
N ALA A 108 20.16 -42.93 -16.69
CA ALA A 108 21.19 -41.92 -16.98
C ALA A 108 21.97 -41.48 -15.71
N GLY A 109 21.58 -42.01 -14.54
CA GLY A 109 22.32 -41.98 -13.27
C GLY A 109 23.03 -40.65 -13.01
N GLN A 110 24.34 -40.66 -13.16
CA GLN A 110 25.21 -39.51 -12.88
C GLN A 110 24.93 -38.29 -13.78
N SER A 111 24.65 -38.48 -15.07
CA SER A 111 24.44 -37.37 -16.01
C SER A 111 23.11 -36.66 -15.81
N ALA A 112 22.05 -37.40 -15.43
CA ALA A 112 20.78 -36.82 -15.02
C ALA A 112 20.88 -36.11 -13.66
N LEU A 113 21.67 -36.66 -12.74
CA LEU A 113 21.92 -36.07 -11.43
C LEU A 113 22.72 -34.76 -11.51
N GLU A 114 23.72 -34.69 -12.38
CA GLU A 114 24.46 -33.44 -12.65
C GLU A 114 23.56 -32.37 -13.31
N ALA A 115 22.56 -32.78 -14.09
CA ALA A 115 21.58 -31.85 -14.65
C ALA A 115 20.61 -31.31 -13.59
N LEU A 116 20.15 -32.16 -12.66
CA LEU A 116 19.42 -31.75 -11.45
C LEU A 116 20.22 -30.74 -10.62
N GLN A 117 21.49 -31.03 -10.37
CA GLN A 117 22.34 -30.15 -9.56
C GLN A 117 22.63 -28.80 -10.23
N ARG A 118 22.77 -28.77 -11.56
CA ARG A 118 22.89 -27.53 -12.34
C ARG A 118 21.60 -26.70 -12.32
N ALA A 119 20.43 -27.34 -12.42
CA ALA A 119 19.13 -26.68 -12.33
C ALA A 119 18.86 -26.08 -10.92
N ASP A 120 19.30 -26.76 -9.86
CA ASP A 120 19.17 -26.27 -8.49
C ASP A 120 20.10 -25.07 -8.21
N SER A 121 21.32 -25.10 -8.75
CA SER A 121 22.33 -24.06 -8.51
C SER A 121 22.00 -22.72 -9.17
N SER A 122 21.22 -22.74 -10.26
CA SER A 122 20.81 -21.56 -11.01
C SER A 122 19.49 -20.93 -10.52
N ARG A 123 18.83 -21.56 -9.54
CA ARG A 123 17.61 -21.06 -8.87
C ARG A 123 17.89 -20.15 -7.67
N GLY A 124 19.16 -19.83 -7.40
CA GLY A 124 19.61 -19.17 -6.19
C GLY A 124 19.50 -17.64 -6.20
N SER A 125 18.58 -17.12 -5.39
CA SER A 125 18.32 -15.71 -5.04
C SER A 125 17.47 -14.90 -6.04
N VAL A 126 16.50 -14.14 -5.49
CA VAL A 126 15.71 -13.17 -6.25
C VAL A 126 16.56 -11.90 -6.37
N PRO A 127 16.96 -11.49 -7.57
CA PRO A 127 17.74 -10.28 -7.71
C PRO A 127 16.88 -9.06 -7.38
N PRO A 128 17.43 -8.05 -6.67
CA PRO A 128 16.72 -6.82 -6.38
C PRO A 128 16.55 -6.00 -7.67
N GLY A 129 15.30 -5.78 -8.12
CA GLY A 129 14.99 -5.01 -9.33
C GLY A 129 13.49 -4.80 -9.58
N PRO A 130 13.11 -4.03 -10.62
CA PRO A 130 11.74 -3.92 -11.11
C PRO A 130 11.13 -5.30 -11.42
N ALA A 131 9.80 -5.43 -11.33
CA ALA A 131 9.11 -6.71 -11.53
C ALA A 131 9.41 -7.34 -12.90
N GLU A 132 9.59 -6.50 -13.91
CA GLU A 132 9.91 -6.87 -15.29
C GLU A 132 11.32 -7.47 -15.39
N GLU A 133 12.29 -6.93 -14.65
CA GLU A 133 13.66 -7.46 -14.60
C GLU A 133 13.72 -8.76 -13.77
N ILE A 134 12.95 -8.85 -12.70
CA ILE A 134 12.84 -10.07 -11.87
C ILE A 134 12.33 -11.25 -12.70
N PHE A 135 11.32 -11.04 -13.55
CA PHE A 135 10.80 -12.09 -14.42
C PHE A 135 11.88 -12.58 -15.40
N LEU A 136 12.54 -11.66 -16.10
CA LEU A 136 13.58 -12.00 -17.08
C LEU A 136 14.79 -12.67 -16.40
N CYS A 137 15.22 -12.19 -15.24
CA CYS A 137 16.26 -12.83 -14.45
C CYS A 137 15.88 -14.27 -14.04
N ARG A 138 14.63 -14.52 -13.66
CA ARG A 138 14.12 -15.86 -13.36
C ARG A 138 13.97 -16.75 -14.60
N LEU A 139 13.63 -16.16 -15.75
CA LEU A 139 13.48 -16.86 -17.01
C LEU A 139 14.84 -17.31 -17.57
N PHE A 140 15.87 -16.47 -17.42
CA PHE A 140 17.22 -16.73 -17.91
C PHE A 140 18.16 -17.34 -16.87
N GLN A 141 17.72 -17.42 -15.61
CA GLN A 141 18.53 -17.91 -14.48
C GLN A 141 19.81 -17.08 -14.29
N THR A 142 19.66 -15.76 -14.31
CA THR A 142 20.76 -14.78 -14.25
C THR A 142 20.52 -13.75 -13.15
N ASP A 143 21.57 -13.40 -12.39
CA ASP A 143 21.46 -12.52 -11.22
C ASP A 143 21.35 -11.03 -11.56
N SER A 144 21.67 -10.62 -12.79
CA SER A 144 21.45 -9.25 -13.25
C SER A 144 21.37 -9.18 -14.76
N ILE A 145 20.46 -8.36 -15.26
CA ILE A 145 20.42 -7.96 -16.66
C ILE A 145 21.15 -6.62 -16.75
N GLY A 146 22.24 -6.57 -17.52
CA GLY A 146 23.01 -5.33 -17.69
C GLY A 146 22.11 -4.22 -18.25
N THR A 147 22.18 -3.02 -17.66
CA THR A 147 21.43 -1.82 -18.07
C THR A 147 21.98 -1.21 -19.35
N ASN A 148 22.07 -2.00 -20.41
CA ASN A 148 22.48 -1.52 -21.72
C ASN A 148 21.25 -1.28 -22.60
N GLY A 149 21.41 -0.49 -23.66
CA GLY A 149 20.32 -0.02 -24.51
C GLY A 149 19.37 -1.12 -25.00
N SER A 150 18.13 -0.74 -25.34
CA SER A 150 17.03 -1.65 -25.69
C SER A 150 17.39 -2.69 -26.75
N GLU A 151 18.30 -2.37 -27.67
CA GLU A 151 18.75 -3.26 -28.73
C GLU A 151 19.74 -4.34 -28.24
N GLU A 152 20.68 -4.00 -27.35
CA GLU A 152 21.58 -4.98 -26.71
C GLU A 152 20.83 -5.90 -25.75
N LEU A 153 19.83 -5.36 -25.05
CA LEU A 153 18.94 -6.14 -24.19
C LEU A 153 18.15 -7.20 -24.97
N LEU A 154 17.61 -6.85 -26.15
CA LEU A 154 16.89 -7.80 -27.01
C LEU A 154 17.80 -8.92 -27.53
N VAL A 155 19.06 -8.59 -27.88
CA VAL A 155 20.05 -9.58 -28.29
C VAL A 155 20.37 -10.53 -27.13
N TYR A 156 20.60 -9.99 -25.93
CA TYR A 156 20.87 -10.76 -24.72
C TYR A 156 19.71 -11.70 -24.33
N ILE A 157 18.46 -11.20 -24.40
CA ILE A 157 17.24 -12.00 -24.18
C ILE A 157 17.19 -13.17 -25.17
N LYS A 158 17.44 -12.90 -26.45
CA LYS A 158 17.40 -13.91 -27.51
C LYS A 158 18.49 -14.97 -27.33
N GLU A 159 19.71 -14.57 -27.00
CA GLU A 159 20.82 -15.48 -26.73
C GLU A 159 20.55 -16.34 -25.49
N SER A 160 20.02 -15.75 -24.42
CA SER A 160 19.65 -16.47 -23.19
C SER A 160 18.52 -17.49 -23.41
N LEU A 161 17.49 -17.13 -24.20
CA LEU A 161 16.43 -18.05 -24.60
C LEU A 161 16.98 -19.21 -25.45
N LEU A 162 17.88 -18.93 -26.38
CA LEU A 162 18.53 -19.95 -27.20
C LEU A 162 19.39 -20.89 -26.36
N LEU A 163 20.10 -20.37 -25.36
CA LEU A 163 20.89 -21.17 -24.42
C LEU A 163 19.99 -22.11 -23.62
N ARG A 164 18.89 -21.60 -23.06
CA ARG A 164 17.91 -22.41 -22.34
C ARG A 164 17.31 -23.50 -23.22
N HIS A 165 16.88 -23.16 -24.43
CA HIS A 165 16.38 -24.13 -25.41
C HIS A 165 17.43 -25.20 -25.76
N SER A 166 18.69 -24.80 -25.95
CA SER A 166 19.79 -25.73 -26.20
C SER A 166 19.99 -26.70 -25.04
N SER A 167 19.92 -26.21 -23.80
CA SER A 167 20.06 -27.04 -22.60
C SER A 167 18.92 -28.06 -22.48
N THR A 168 17.67 -27.67 -22.68
CA THR A 168 16.51 -28.59 -22.73
C THR A 168 16.69 -29.64 -23.84
N LEU A 169 17.19 -29.24 -25.01
CA LEU A 169 17.43 -30.19 -26.11
C LEU A 169 18.56 -31.18 -25.80
N GLU A 170 19.61 -30.76 -25.10
CA GLU A 170 20.67 -31.64 -24.63
C GLU A 170 20.16 -32.67 -23.63
N LEU A 171 19.26 -32.27 -22.72
CA LEU A 171 18.54 -33.16 -21.82
C LEU A 171 17.74 -34.23 -22.57
N MET A 172 16.98 -33.81 -23.60
CA MET A 172 16.23 -34.76 -24.44
C MET A 172 17.15 -35.76 -25.15
N LYS A 173 18.28 -35.30 -25.71
CA LYS A 173 19.28 -36.17 -26.36
C LYS A 173 19.93 -37.14 -25.39
N LEU A 174 20.20 -36.68 -24.15
CA LEU A 174 20.73 -37.55 -23.10
C LEU A 174 19.78 -38.72 -22.85
N ILE A 175 18.48 -38.44 -22.65
CA ILE A 175 17.44 -39.46 -22.44
C ILE A 175 17.36 -40.42 -23.63
N GLU A 176 17.36 -39.89 -24.86
CA GLU A 176 17.31 -40.71 -26.07
C GLU A 176 18.48 -41.71 -26.12
N ASN A 177 19.71 -41.23 -25.88
CA ASN A 177 20.91 -42.08 -25.86
C ASN A 177 20.84 -43.13 -24.74
N THR A 178 20.33 -42.77 -23.56
CA THR A 178 20.16 -43.70 -22.44
C THR A 178 19.13 -44.79 -22.77
N ILE A 179 17.98 -44.43 -23.36
CA ILE A 179 16.96 -45.39 -23.80
C ILE A 179 17.54 -46.33 -24.86
N GLN A 180 18.27 -45.80 -25.84
CA GLN A 180 18.93 -46.63 -26.87
C GLN A 180 19.92 -47.63 -26.23
N THR A 181 20.67 -47.19 -25.23
CA THR A 181 21.61 -48.05 -24.48
C THR A 181 20.87 -49.14 -23.71
N LEU A 182 19.80 -48.81 -23.01
CA LEU A 182 18.94 -49.80 -22.33
C LEU A 182 18.33 -50.80 -23.30
N MET A 183 17.81 -50.33 -24.44
CA MET A 183 17.25 -51.20 -25.47
C MET A 183 18.30 -52.17 -26.01
N ALA A 184 19.54 -51.72 -26.23
CA ALA A 184 20.64 -52.58 -26.65
C ALA A 184 20.98 -53.64 -25.57
N LYS A 185 20.97 -53.27 -24.28
CA LYS A 185 21.14 -54.23 -23.17
C LYS A 185 20.04 -55.28 -23.16
N ILE A 186 18.77 -54.88 -23.30
CA ILE A 186 17.61 -55.78 -23.33
C ILE A 186 17.70 -56.75 -24.51
N LEU A 187 18.02 -56.25 -25.71
CA LEU A 187 18.20 -57.08 -26.91
C LEU A 187 19.37 -58.05 -26.77
N SER A 188 20.48 -57.65 -26.13
CA SER A 188 21.59 -58.56 -25.81
C SER A 188 21.15 -59.68 -24.86
N ILE A 189 20.28 -59.39 -23.89
CA ILE A 189 19.75 -60.41 -22.98
C ILE A 189 18.81 -61.36 -23.73
N ASP A 190 17.90 -60.84 -24.53
CA ASP A 190 16.97 -61.64 -25.33
C ASP A 190 17.70 -62.59 -26.30
N GLN A 191 18.71 -62.07 -27.01
CA GLN A 191 19.53 -62.87 -27.90
C GLN A 191 20.30 -63.97 -27.16
N SER A 192 20.77 -63.68 -25.94
CA SER A 192 21.45 -64.66 -25.10
C SER A 192 20.50 -65.79 -24.65
N LEU A 193 19.24 -65.48 -24.33
CA LEU A 193 18.23 -66.47 -23.91
C LEU A 193 17.71 -67.37 -25.04
N HIS A 194 17.91 -67.00 -26.30
CA HIS A 194 17.43 -67.74 -27.48
C HIS A 194 18.49 -68.63 -28.15
N GLU A 195 19.76 -68.54 -27.76
CA GLU A 195 20.80 -69.45 -28.26
C GLU A 195 20.73 -70.82 -27.57
N ASN A 196 20.70 -71.90 -28.36
CA ASN A 196 20.82 -73.28 -27.84
C ASN A 196 22.27 -73.53 -27.41
N LEU A 197 22.55 -73.27 -26.14
CA LEU A 197 23.90 -73.24 -25.57
C LEU A 197 24.26 -74.57 -24.88
N SER A 198 25.55 -74.90 -24.85
CA SER A 198 26.05 -75.98 -24.02
C SER A 198 25.97 -75.61 -22.52
N ALA A 199 26.11 -76.58 -21.62
CA ALA A 199 26.03 -76.33 -20.18
C ALA A 199 27.10 -75.33 -19.67
N GLU A 200 28.29 -75.31 -20.27
CA GLU A 200 29.34 -74.33 -19.92
C GLU A 200 29.03 -72.94 -20.49
N ASP A 201 28.51 -72.85 -21.71
CA ASP A 201 28.13 -71.58 -22.33
C ASP A 201 26.93 -70.94 -21.60
N ALA A 202 26.00 -71.75 -21.09
CA ALA A 202 24.87 -71.28 -20.27
C ALA A 202 25.33 -70.67 -18.94
N ILE A 203 26.38 -71.21 -18.31
CA ILE A 203 26.96 -70.65 -17.07
C ILE A 203 27.64 -69.30 -17.37
N ILE A 204 28.39 -69.20 -18.47
CA ILE A 204 29.05 -67.96 -18.88
C ILE A 204 28.00 -66.88 -19.19
N GLN A 205 26.91 -67.22 -19.86
CA GLN A 205 25.83 -66.27 -20.14
C GLN A 205 25.05 -65.87 -18.89
N SER A 206 24.77 -66.80 -17.97
CA SER A 206 24.16 -66.47 -16.67
C SER A 206 25.01 -65.47 -15.90
N ASN A 207 26.32 -65.66 -15.83
CA ASN A 207 27.24 -64.72 -15.17
C ASN A 207 27.23 -63.35 -15.86
N LYS A 208 27.11 -63.29 -17.19
CA LYS A 208 27.01 -62.02 -17.94
C LYS A 208 25.71 -61.28 -17.62
N ILE A 209 24.58 -62.00 -17.52
CA ILE A 209 23.29 -61.41 -17.12
C ILE A 209 23.36 -60.92 -15.67
N ASP A 210 23.96 -61.69 -14.76
CA ASP A 210 24.13 -61.30 -13.35
C ASP A 210 24.99 -60.04 -13.20
N GLU A 211 26.07 -59.89 -13.96
CA GLU A 211 26.88 -58.66 -13.96
C GLU A 211 26.10 -57.44 -14.51
N LEU A 212 25.28 -57.62 -15.55
CA LEU A 212 24.40 -56.55 -16.06
C LEU A 212 23.34 -56.15 -15.03
N MET A 213 22.75 -57.12 -14.32
CA MET A 213 21.77 -56.87 -13.25
C MET A 213 22.40 -56.18 -12.04
N LYS A 214 23.66 -56.51 -11.72
CA LYS A 214 24.42 -55.89 -10.66
C LYS A 214 24.78 -54.43 -10.99
N GLU A 215 25.19 -54.17 -12.22
CA GLU A 215 25.43 -52.81 -12.72
C GLU A 215 24.17 -51.93 -12.61
N GLU A 216 23.01 -52.47 -12.98
CA GLU A 216 21.72 -51.78 -12.87
C GLU A 216 21.31 -51.56 -11.41
N ALA A 217 21.50 -52.55 -10.54
CA ALA A 217 21.20 -52.45 -9.11
C ALA A 217 22.07 -51.39 -8.41
N ASP A 218 23.35 -51.29 -8.80
CA ASP A 218 24.25 -50.26 -8.27
C ASP A 218 23.92 -48.87 -8.83
N HIS A 219 23.48 -48.77 -10.09
CA HIS A 219 22.94 -47.53 -10.66
C HIS A 219 21.72 -47.03 -9.88
N LEU A 220 20.74 -47.91 -9.64
CA LEU A 220 19.54 -47.57 -8.88
C LEU A 220 19.86 -47.15 -7.45
N ARG A 221 20.83 -47.82 -6.80
CA ARG A 221 21.30 -47.47 -5.46
C ARG A 221 21.86 -46.04 -5.42
N MET A 222 22.73 -45.69 -6.37
CA MET A 222 23.33 -44.35 -6.47
C MET A 222 22.26 -43.26 -6.71
N VAL A 223 21.27 -43.53 -7.55
CA VAL A 223 20.13 -42.61 -7.79
C VAL A 223 19.32 -42.42 -6.51
N ILE A 224 19.00 -43.50 -5.79
CA ILE A 224 18.25 -43.44 -4.53
C ILE A 224 19.01 -42.63 -3.46
N GLU A 225 20.30 -42.89 -3.29
CA GLU A 225 21.15 -42.17 -2.33
C GLU A 225 21.17 -40.67 -2.63
N THR A 226 21.29 -40.30 -3.92
CA THR A 226 21.31 -38.88 -4.32
C THR A 226 19.95 -38.21 -4.14
N LEU A 227 18.85 -38.90 -4.49
CA LEU A 227 17.49 -38.41 -4.23
C LEU A 227 17.22 -38.22 -2.72
N GLN A 228 17.76 -39.10 -1.87
CA GLN A 228 17.65 -38.95 -0.42
C GLN A 228 18.42 -37.73 0.11
N VAL A 229 19.60 -37.44 -0.43
CA VAL A 229 20.35 -36.22 -0.11
C VAL A 229 19.54 -34.99 -0.52
N LYS A 230 19.00 -34.98 -1.75
CA LYS A 230 18.17 -33.87 -2.25
C LYS A 230 16.89 -33.67 -1.44
N HIS A 231 16.21 -34.76 -1.06
CA HIS A 231 15.04 -34.68 -0.20
C HIS A 231 15.37 -34.03 1.16
N ARG A 232 16.56 -34.31 1.72
CA ARG A 232 17.02 -33.66 2.96
C ARG A 232 17.27 -32.17 2.75
N GLU A 233 17.98 -31.80 1.69
CA GLU A 233 18.23 -30.38 1.34
C GLU A 233 16.92 -29.60 1.18
N TYR A 234 15.94 -30.16 0.48
CA TYR A 234 14.62 -29.54 0.31
C TYR A 234 13.84 -29.45 1.62
N ALA A 235 13.89 -30.49 2.46
CA ALA A 235 13.26 -30.44 3.77
C ALA A 235 13.85 -29.34 4.66
N ASP A 236 15.18 -29.19 4.65
CA ASP A 236 15.89 -28.14 5.39
C ASP A 236 15.53 -26.74 4.84
N MET A 237 15.45 -26.57 3.52
CA MET A 237 14.99 -25.33 2.89
C MET A 237 13.54 -24.98 3.25
N ILE A 238 12.61 -25.94 3.17
CA ILE A 238 11.19 -25.73 3.52
C ILE A 238 11.07 -25.33 5.00
N GLN A 239 11.84 -25.98 5.87
CA GLN A 239 11.88 -25.62 7.29
C GLN A 239 12.43 -24.21 7.50
N GLY A 240 13.47 -23.83 6.76
CA GLY A 240 14.00 -22.46 6.73
C GLY A 240 12.96 -21.43 6.31
N TYR A 241 12.27 -21.66 5.18
CA TYR A 241 11.19 -20.79 4.71
C TYR A 241 10.04 -20.68 5.72
N SER A 242 9.64 -21.81 6.34
CA SER A 242 8.61 -21.81 7.37
C SER A 242 9.03 -20.98 8.59
N HIS A 243 10.30 -21.00 8.96
CA HIS A 243 10.83 -20.18 10.05
C HIS A 243 10.81 -18.70 9.68
N THR A 244 11.34 -18.33 8.50
CA THR A 244 11.34 -16.94 8.02
C THR A 244 9.92 -16.39 7.89
N HIS A 245 9.00 -17.13 7.28
CA HIS A 245 7.59 -16.74 7.19
C HIS A 245 6.97 -16.52 8.57
N SER A 246 7.29 -17.36 9.57
CA SER A 246 6.81 -17.14 10.94
C SER A 246 7.38 -15.87 11.56
N VAL A 247 8.65 -15.52 11.28
CA VAL A 247 9.28 -14.28 11.72
C VAL A 247 8.61 -13.09 11.06
N ASP A 248 8.51 -13.08 9.73
CA ASP A 248 7.87 -12.02 8.96
C ASP A 248 6.41 -11.81 9.38
N GLN A 249 5.67 -12.89 9.61
CA GLN A 249 4.29 -12.83 10.10
C GLN A 249 4.22 -12.20 11.51
N SER A 250 5.20 -12.45 12.37
CA SER A 250 5.28 -11.82 13.69
C SER A 250 5.63 -10.33 13.59
N GLU A 251 6.50 -9.95 12.66
CA GLU A 251 6.88 -8.57 12.41
C GLU A 251 5.74 -7.76 11.78
N ILE A 252 5.01 -8.33 10.83
CA ILE A 252 3.79 -7.74 10.27
C ILE A 252 2.75 -7.48 11.38
N LYS A 253 2.53 -8.46 12.28
CA LYS A 253 1.62 -8.27 13.43
C LYS A 253 2.09 -7.15 14.36
N LYS A 254 3.39 -7.05 14.59
CA LYS A 254 3.99 -5.97 15.40
C LYS A 254 3.76 -4.60 14.75
N ILE A 255 4.09 -4.46 13.47
CA ILE A 255 3.93 -3.21 12.71
C ILE A 255 2.44 -2.82 12.63
N ALA A 256 1.55 -3.80 12.41
CA ALA A 256 0.11 -3.55 12.42
C ALA A 256 -0.39 -3.01 13.77
N GLY A 257 0.12 -3.56 14.88
CA GLY A 257 -0.15 -3.03 16.23
C GLY A 257 0.40 -1.62 16.44
N GLU A 258 1.66 -1.37 16.04
CA GLU A 258 2.28 -0.03 16.11
C GLU A 258 1.49 1.02 15.29
N LEU A 259 0.94 0.62 14.14
CA LEU A 259 0.07 1.46 13.32
C LEU A 259 -1.26 1.75 14.01
N GLU A 260 -1.89 0.74 14.62
CA GLU A 260 -3.16 0.89 15.34
C GLU A 260 -3.01 1.81 16.57
N ASP A 261 -1.91 1.65 17.32
CA ASP A 261 -1.54 2.54 18.42
C ASP A 261 -1.34 3.98 17.94
N SER A 262 -0.58 4.17 16.84
CA SER A 262 -0.36 5.49 16.23
C SER A 262 -1.66 6.14 15.74
N MET A 263 -2.58 5.34 15.17
CA MET A 263 -3.90 5.80 14.76
C MET A 263 -4.77 6.20 15.97
N ALA A 264 -4.69 5.45 17.07
CA ALA A 264 -5.39 5.77 18.31
C ALA A 264 -4.85 7.06 18.95
N GLU A 265 -3.53 7.26 18.98
CA GLU A 265 -2.89 8.50 19.44
C GLU A 265 -3.29 9.70 18.57
N LEU A 266 -3.35 9.54 17.24
CA LEU A 266 -3.81 10.56 16.32
C LEU A 266 -5.27 10.94 16.59
N GLU A 267 -6.12 9.95 16.84
CA GLU A 267 -7.53 10.18 17.13
C GLU A 267 -7.72 10.84 18.51
N GLU A 268 -6.92 10.45 19.51
CA GLU A 268 -6.92 11.12 20.82
C GLU A 268 -6.46 12.58 20.71
N SER A 269 -5.42 12.86 19.93
CA SER A 269 -4.94 14.23 19.70
C SER A 269 -5.93 15.07 18.89
N ARG A 270 -6.65 14.49 17.93
CA ARG A 270 -7.81 15.12 17.27
C ARG A 270 -8.92 15.47 18.28
N ARG A 271 -9.30 14.55 19.18
CA ARG A 271 -10.29 14.83 20.24
C ARG A 271 -9.84 15.92 21.20
N LYS A 272 -8.55 15.93 21.60
CA LYS A 272 -7.95 17.01 22.40
C LYS A 272 -8.03 18.35 21.68
N LEU A 273 -7.76 18.40 20.37
CA LEU A 273 -7.86 19.61 19.56
C LEU A 273 -9.32 20.14 19.51
N VAL A 274 -10.30 19.26 19.33
CA VAL A 274 -11.73 19.60 19.35
C VAL A 274 -12.13 20.17 20.71
N ASN A 275 -11.72 19.53 21.82
CA ASN A 275 -12.00 20.02 23.17
C ASN A 275 -11.36 21.39 23.47
N LEU A 276 -10.13 21.64 23.01
CA LEU A 276 -9.47 22.95 23.12
C LEU A 276 -10.20 24.02 22.31
N LYS A 277 -10.72 23.66 21.12
CA LYS A 277 -11.53 24.55 20.30
C LYS A 277 -12.85 24.91 21.00
N MET A 278 -13.54 23.92 21.59
CA MET A 278 -14.76 24.15 22.38
C MET A 278 -14.52 24.96 23.66
N GLN A 279 -13.36 24.84 24.32
CA GLN A 279 -13.01 25.68 25.48
C GLN A 279 -12.71 27.14 25.10
N LYS A 280 -12.13 27.37 23.91
CA LYS A 280 -11.91 28.72 23.37
C LYS A 280 -13.22 29.43 23.03
N ASP A 281 -14.26 28.67 22.68
CA ASP A 281 -15.59 29.16 22.33
C ASP A 281 -16.55 29.27 23.54
N ARG A 282 -16.08 29.03 24.78
CA ARG A 282 -16.87 29.26 25.99
C ARG A 282 -16.77 30.75 26.39
N PRO A 283 -17.88 31.51 26.42
CA PRO A 283 -17.83 32.93 26.81
C PRO A 283 -17.40 33.03 28.26
N SER A 284 -16.34 33.81 28.52
CA SER A 284 -15.93 34.12 29.89
C SER A 284 -17.05 34.91 30.56
N VAL A 285 -17.41 34.45 31.75
CA VAL A 285 -18.41 35.07 32.62
C VAL A 285 -17.98 36.50 32.93
N VAL A 286 -18.91 37.41 32.65
CA VAL A 286 -18.93 38.83 33.00
C VAL A 286 -18.48 39.05 34.45
N GLN A 287 -17.33 39.69 34.64
CA GLN A 287 -17.08 40.50 35.84
C GLN A 287 -17.14 41.97 35.45
N THR A 288 -18.18 42.62 35.93
CA THR A 288 -18.43 44.06 35.90
C THR A 288 -17.34 44.82 36.66
N PRO A 289 -16.88 45.98 36.13
CA PRO A 289 -16.52 47.10 37.00
C PRO A 289 -17.47 48.28 36.83
N VAL A 290 -17.90 48.78 37.98
CA VAL A 290 -18.66 50.02 38.27
C VAL A 290 -17.77 51.25 38.01
N PRO A 291 -18.35 52.45 37.72
CA PRO A 291 -17.70 53.51 36.95
C PRO A 291 -16.90 54.49 37.81
N CYS A 292 -15.92 55.16 37.20
CA CYS A 292 -15.29 56.34 37.79
C CYS A 292 -15.12 57.44 36.74
N ASN A 293 -15.78 58.57 36.99
CA ASN A 293 -15.63 59.84 36.28
C ASN A 293 -14.24 60.44 36.52
N ILE A 294 -13.53 60.87 35.46
CA ILE A 294 -12.60 62.01 35.53
C ILE A 294 -12.74 62.85 34.25
N ASN A 295 -12.87 64.14 34.46
CA ASN A 295 -13.03 65.24 33.49
C ASN A 295 -11.71 65.67 32.82
N GLY A 296 -11.84 66.28 31.63
CA GLY A 296 -10.86 67.20 31.00
C GLY A 296 -10.04 66.55 29.87
N SER A 297 -9.87 67.10 28.68
CA SER A 297 -10.09 68.44 28.12
C SER A 297 -10.22 68.35 26.59
N ILE A 298 -10.91 69.32 25.99
CA ILE A 298 -11.18 69.46 24.56
C ILE A 298 -9.90 69.83 23.78
N SER A 299 -9.69 69.22 22.60
CA SER A 299 -9.04 69.86 21.45
C SER A 299 -9.71 69.39 20.14
N PRO A 300 -10.02 70.28 19.18
CA PRO A 300 -10.82 69.92 18.02
C PRO A 300 -9.94 69.47 16.85
N GLU A 301 -10.03 68.20 16.47
CA GLU A 301 -9.39 67.73 15.24
C GLU A 301 -10.25 66.70 14.50
N ASN A 302 -10.66 67.10 13.30
CA ASN A 302 -11.07 66.33 12.11
C ASN A 302 -12.23 65.32 12.26
N THR A 303 -13.43 65.78 11.90
CA THR A 303 -14.69 65.02 11.82
C THR A 303 -14.71 63.95 10.70
N VAL A 304 -13.80 64.01 9.73
CA VAL A 304 -13.78 63.11 8.56
C VAL A 304 -13.17 61.73 8.87
N ASP A 305 -12.19 61.67 9.78
CA ASP A 305 -11.42 60.45 10.05
C ASP A 305 -12.20 59.46 10.95
N LYS A 306 -13.10 59.96 11.79
CA LYS A 306 -14.04 59.14 12.57
C LYS A 306 -15.15 58.53 11.72
N THR A 307 -15.59 59.20 10.66
CA THR A 307 -16.62 58.68 9.76
C THR A 307 -16.11 57.58 8.83
N VAL A 308 -14.84 57.67 8.38
CA VAL A 308 -14.21 56.62 7.56
C VAL A 308 -13.97 55.37 8.41
N ARG A 309 -13.33 55.50 9.58
CA ARG A 309 -13.11 54.36 10.48
C ARG A 309 -14.41 53.70 10.98
N SER A 310 -15.47 54.49 11.17
CA SER A 310 -16.79 53.94 11.53
C SER A 310 -17.48 53.23 10.38
N ARG A 311 -17.17 53.55 9.12
CA ARG A 311 -17.68 52.88 7.93
C ARG A 311 -16.94 51.57 7.70
N ASP A 312 -15.61 51.59 7.75
CA ASP A 312 -14.77 50.39 7.61
C ASP A 312 -15.08 49.34 8.70
N LEU A 313 -15.33 49.78 9.95
CA LEU A 313 -15.78 48.89 11.02
C LEU A 313 -17.18 48.32 10.77
N LYS A 314 -18.07 49.10 10.14
CA LYS A 314 -19.42 48.64 9.81
C LYS A 314 -19.40 47.63 8.67
N ASP A 315 -18.57 47.86 7.66
CA ASP A 315 -18.38 46.96 6.52
C ASP A 315 -17.72 45.65 6.97
N SER A 316 -16.70 45.73 7.83
CA SER A 316 -16.06 44.53 8.43
C SER A 316 -17.02 43.73 9.32
N ILE A 317 -17.93 44.39 10.05
CA ILE A 317 -18.98 43.71 10.81
C ILE A 317 -19.98 43.02 9.87
N GLU A 318 -20.31 43.63 8.73
CA GLU A 318 -21.24 43.05 7.76
C GLU A 318 -20.62 41.85 7.03
N GLU A 319 -19.35 41.94 6.63
CA GLU A 319 -18.57 40.81 6.11
C GLU A 319 -18.51 39.67 7.12
N ALA A 320 -18.26 39.97 8.40
CA ALA A 320 -18.24 38.96 9.45
C ALA A 320 -19.61 38.29 9.66
N LYS A 321 -20.72 39.00 9.46
CA LYS A 321 -22.07 38.42 9.52
C LYS A 321 -22.36 37.54 8.32
N ILE A 322 -21.98 37.96 7.11
CA ILE A 322 -22.15 37.16 5.90
C ILE A 322 -21.35 35.87 6.06
N LEU A 323 -20.08 35.96 6.46
CA LEU A 323 -19.22 34.80 6.70
C LEU A 323 -19.79 33.88 7.79
N ALA A 324 -20.36 34.44 8.86
CA ALA A 324 -21.01 33.65 9.90
C ALA A 324 -22.28 32.95 9.41
N SER A 325 -23.04 33.60 8.52
CA SER A 325 -24.24 33.04 7.88
C SER A 325 -23.86 31.89 6.93
N ASP A 326 -22.85 32.09 6.08
CA ASP A 326 -22.37 31.07 5.15
C ASP A 326 -21.87 29.85 5.92
N ARG A 327 -21.11 30.06 7.00
CA ARG A 327 -20.60 28.98 7.84
C ARG A 327 -21.68 28.25 8.64
N LEU A 328 -22.80 28.92 8.92
CA LEU A 328 -23.98 28.27 9.49
C LEU A 328 -24.66 27.38 8.44
N SER A 329 -24.80 27.87 7.21
CA SER A 329 -25.37 27.10 6.09
C SER A 329 -24.54 25.85 5.78
N GLU A 330 -23.20 25.97 5.74
CA GLU A 330 -22.29 24.83 5.56
C GLU A 330 -22.44 23.78 6.68
N LEU A 331 -22.67 24.24 7.92
CA LEU A 331 -22.87 23.35 9.07
C LEU A 331 -24.23 22.63 9.01
N GLU A 332 -25.27 23.32 8.55
CA GLU A 332 -26.60 22.74 8.33
C GLU A 332 -26.56 21.67 7.22
N GLU A 333 -25.93 21.97 6.07
CA GLU A 333 -25.74 21.02 4.97
C GLU A 333 -24.93 19.78 5.44
N ALA A 334 -23.81 20.00 6.12
CA ALA A 334 -23.03 18.90 6.67
C ALA A 334 -23.79 18.07 7.72
N SER A 335 -24.71 18.68 8.47
CA SER A 335 -25.58 17.98 9.42
C SER A 335 -26.63 17.13 8.71
N GLU A 336 -27.20 17.62 7.60
CA GLU A 336 -28.14 16.87 6.77
C GLU A 336 -27.47 15.67 6.10
N ASP A 337 -26.25 15.85 5.58
CA ASP A 337 -25.44 14.75 5.02
C ASP A 337 -25.14 13.68 6.08
N ASN A 338 -24.77 14.10 7.29
CA ASN A 338 -24.49 13.17 8.39
C ASN A 338 -25.74 12.36 8.79
N LEU A 339 -26.92 13.00 8.73
CA LEU A 339 -28.20 12.34 8.98
C LEU A 339 -28.53 11.33 7.87
N SER A 340 -28.27 11.68 6.61
CA SER A 340 -28.42 10.78 5.45
C SER A 340 -27.51 9.56 5.57
N LEU A 341 -26.22 9.76 5.87
CA LEU A 341 -25.26 8.69 6.07
C LEU A 341 -25.63 7.79 7.26
N SER A 342 -26.08 8.38 8.36
CA SER A 342 -26.54 7.61 9.52
C SER A 342 -27.74 6.72 9.19
N LYS A 343 -28.65 7.20 8.34
CA LYS A 343 -29.80 6.42 7.86
C LYS A 343 -29.35 5.27 6.95
N GLN A 344 -28.44 5.53 6.00
CA GLN A 344 -27.88 4.49 5.13
C GLN A 344 -27.15 3.41 5.94
N LEU A 345 -26.38 3.80 6.97
CA LEU A 345 -25.73 2.86 7.87
C LEU A 345 -26.75 2.01 8.63
N HIS A 346 -27.85 2.60 9.07
CA HIS A 346 -28.91 1.86 9.75
C HIS A 346 -29.61 0.86 8.81
N ASP A 347 -29.88 1.26 7.57
CA ASP A 347 -30.49 0.40 6.56
C ASP A 347 -29.57 -0.79 6.22
N LEU A 348 -28.27 -0.54 5.98
CA LEU A 348 -27.26 -1.60 5.79
C LEU A 348 -27.15 -2.52 7.00
N GLN A 349 -27.23 -1.98 8.22
CA GLN A 349 -27.21 -2.78 9.44
C GLN A 349 -28.44 -3.67 9.58
N ASN A 350 -29.60 -3.22 9.08
CA ASN A 350 -30.83 -4.00 9.06
C ASN A 350 -30.77 -5.09 7.98
N GLU A 351 -30.22 -4.79 6.80
CA GLU A 351 -29.95 -5.78 5.75
C GLU A 351 -29.01 -6.89 6.21
N LEU A 352 -27.93 -6.53 6.94
CA LEU A 352 -26.99 -7.48 7.54
C LEU A 352 -27.58 -8.34 8.66
N LYS A 353 -28.69 -7.92 9.28
CA LYS A 353 -29.40 -8.70 10.30
C LYS A 353 -30.48 -9.62 9.71
N ASP A 354 -30.88 -9.39 8.46
CA ASP A 354 -31.84 -10.26 7.79
C ASP A 354 -31.12 -11.49 7.21
N CYS A 355 -31.26 -12.62 7.91
CA CYS A 355 -30.73 -13.91 7.45
C CYS A 355 -31.20 -14.25 6.04
N LYS A 356 -32.42 -13.84 5.64
CA LYS A 356 -32.94 -14.12 4.30
C LYS A 356 -32.13 -13.39 3.23
N TYR A 357 -31.72 -12.15 3.50
CA TYR A 357 -30.87 -11.37 2.60
C TYR A 357 -29.46 -11.97 2.51
N ILE A 358 -28.90 -12.43 3.63
CA ILE A 358 -27.61 -13.13 3.66
C ILE A 358 -27.65 -14.38 2.77
N TYR A 359 -28.69 -15.21 2.89
CA TYR A 359 -28.81 -16.44 2.08
C TYR A 359 -29.00 -16.17 0.59
N THR A 360 -29.58 -15.03 0.22
CA THR A 360 -29.70 -14.59 -1.18
C THR A 360 -28.52 -13.74 -1.66
N SER A 361 -27.57 -13.43 -0.78
CA SER A 361 -26.42 -12.60 -1.13
C SER A 361 -25.47 -13.36 -2.05
N ARG A 362 -24.93 -12.66 -3.06
CA ARG A 362 -23.99 -13.23 -4.03
C ARG A 362 -22.78 -13.95 -3.40
N PRO A 363 -22.17 -13.45 -2.30
CA PRO A 363 -21.08 -14.17 -1.63
C PRO A 363 -21.54 -15.49 -1.02
N TYR A 364 -22.73 -15.53 -0.42
CA TYR A 364 -23.27 -16.75 0.18
C TYR A 364 -23.67 -17.78 -0.88
N THR A 365 -24.32 -17.35 -1.96
CA THR A 365 -24.69 -18.26 -3.06
C THR A 365 -23.44 -18.87 -3.70
N LEU A 366 -22.39 -18.08 -3.93
CA LEU A 366 -21.13 -18.58 -4.48
C LEU A 366 -20.47 -19.62 -3.55
N LEU A 367 -20.48 -19.39 -2.25
CA LEU A 367 -19.95 -20.35 -1.27
C LEU A 367 -20.81 -21.62 -1.22
N ASN A 368 -22.13 -21.47 -1.29
CA ASN A 368 -23.07 -22.58 -1.30
C ASN A 368 -22.98 -23.41 -2.59
N ASP A 369 -22.69 -22.78 -3.73
CA ASP A 369 -22.45 -23.46 -5.01
C ASP A 369 -21.14 -24.27 -5.02
N GLN A 370 -20.16 -23.87 -4.21
CA GLN A 370 -18.90 -24.61 -4.04
C GLN A 370 -19.02 -25.78 -3.05
N LEU A 371 -20.05 -25.79 -2.18
CA LEU A 371 -20.23 -26.81 -1.15
C LEU A 371 -20.33 -28.24 -1.72
N PRO A 372 -21.13 -28.53 -2.76
CA PRO A 372 -21.27 -29.89 -3.30
C PRO A 372 -19.96 -30.44 -3.90
N TYR A 373 -19.11 -29.55 -4.44
CA TYR A 373 -17.79 -29.94 -4.94
C TYR A 373 -16.89 -30.43 -3.80
N TRP A 374 -16.83 -29.68 -2.70
CA TRP A 374 -16.06 -30.08 -1.52
C TRP A 374 -16.63 -31.33 -0.85
N GLU A 375 -17.96 -31.48 -0.80
CA GLU A 375 -18.62 -32.71 -0.31
C GLU A 375 -18.23 -33.93 -1.16
N SER A 376 -18.25 -33.80 -2.50
CA SER A 376 -17.81 -34.86 -3.41
C SER A 376 -16.33 -35.22 -3.23
N GLU A 377 -15.47 -34.22 -3.01
CA GLU A 377 -14.04 -34.44 -2.83
C GLU A 377 -13.74 -35.14 -1.49
N VAL A 378 -14.47 -34.77 -0.41
CA VAL A 378 -14.40 -35.46 0.88
C VAL A 378 -14.85 -36.92 0.75
N GLU A 379 -15.93 -37.21 0.03
CA GLU A 379 -16.38 -38.59 -0.19
C GLU A 379 -15.39 -39.40 -1.05
N ARG A 380 -14.73 -38.77 -2.03
CA ARG A 380 -13.64 -39.39 -2.79
C ARG A 380 -12.48 -39.80 -1.89
N PHE A 381 -12.04 -38.91 -1.00
CA PHE A 381 -10.99 -39.22 -0.03
C PHE A 381 -11.42 -40.30 0.97
N ARG A 382 -12.67 -40.28 1.42
CA ARG A 382 -13.23 -41.33 2.30
C ARG A 382 -13.16 -42.70 1.64
N GLY A 383 -13.56 -42.82 0.38
CA GLY A 383 -13.47 -44.09 -0.37
C GLY A 383 -12.03 -44.60 -0.52
N LEU A 384 -11.05 -43.70 -0.70
CA LEU A 384 -9.64 -44.08 -0.75
C LEU A 384 -9.15 -44.62 0.61
N VAL A 385 -9.52 -43.96 1.71
CA VAL A 385 -9.18 -44.40 3.06
C VAL A 385 -9.77 -45.78 3.37
N ASP A 386 -11.03 -46.01 3.00
CA ASP A 386 -11.69 -47.31 3.19
C ASP A 386 -11.01 -48.43 2.38
N SER A 387 -10.58 -48.13 1.15
CA SER A 387 -9.79 -49.07 0.33
C SER A 387 -8.44 -49.41 0.98
N LEU A 388 -7.70 -48.41 1.43
CA LEU A 388 -6.40 -48.61 2.10
C LEU A 388 -6.56 -49.38 3.42
N GLN A 389 -7.63 -49.12 4.17
CA GLN A 389 -7.96 -49.85 5.39
C GLN A 389 -8.26 -51.33 5.09
N ALA A 390 -8.97 -51.61 3.99
CA ALA A 390 -9.21 -52.98 3.54
C ALA A 390 -7.92 -53.69 3.11
N GLU A 391 -7.06 -53.03 2.33
CA GLU A 391 -5.74 -53.56 1.94
C GLU A 391 -4.86 -53.87 3.15
N ARG A 392 -4.81 -52.96 4.12
CA ARG A 392 -4.10 -53.19 5.39
C ARG A 392 -4.57 -54.46 6.08
N SER A 393 -5.89 -54.68 6.14
CA SER A 393 -6.46 -55.88 6.77
C SER A 393 -6.05 -57.18 6.05
N LEU A 394 -5.97 -57.15 4.71
CA LEU A 394 -5.52 -58.27 3.88
C LEU A 394 -4.04 -58.56 4.10
N VAL A 395 -3.19 -57.52 4.14
CA VAL A 395 -1.75 -57.65 4.41
C VAL A 395 -1.51 -58.25 5.79
N THR A 396 -2.17 -57.73 6.84
CA THR A 396 -2.06 -58.28 8.19
C THR A 396 -2.51 -59.74 8.28
N ARG A 397 -3.55 -60.13 7.53
CA ARG A 397 -3.96 -61.54 7.46
C ARG A 397 -2.87 -62.40 6.81
N ARG A 398 -2.30 -61.94 5.70
CA ARG A 398 -1.26 -62.66 4.95
C ARG A 398 0.03 -62.81 5.77
N GLU A 399 0.39 -61.78 6.53
CA GLU A 399 1.50 -61.81 7.50
C GLU A 399 1.29 -62.89 8.57
N LYS A 400 0.09 -62.97 9.16
CA LYS A 400 -0.25 -64.02 10.15
C LYS A 400 -0.16 -65.42 9.54
N GLU A 401 -0.65 -65.62 8.32
CA GLU A 401 -0.55 -66.90 7.62
C GLU A 401 0.90 -67.31 7.34
N LEU A 402 1.78 -66.34 7.02
CA LEU A 402 3.21 -66.59 6.83
C LEU A 402 3.91 -66.92 8.16
N ASN A 403 3.58 -66.23 9.25
CA ASN A 403 4.16 -66.54 10.57
C ASN A 403 3.81 -67.97 11.02
N ILE A 404 2.56 -68.41 10.84
CA ILE A 404 2.16 -69.79 11.16
C ILE A 404 2.96 -70.80 10.31
N LYS A 405 3.19 -70.51 9.01
CA LYS A 405 4.02 -71.37 8.15
C LYS A 405 5.47 -71.43 8.63
N THR A 406 6.06 -70.30 8.99
CA THR A 406 7.42 -70.23 9.55
C THR A 406 7.54 -71.03 10.85
N GLU A 407 6.57 -70.89 11.76
CA GLU A 407 6.52 -71.69 13.00
C GLU A 407 6.41 -73.19 12.70
N SER A 408 5.58 -73.59 11.73
CA SER A 408 5.46 -75.00 11.34
C SER A 408 6.76 -75.57 10.74
N ILE A 409 7.49 -74.79 9.94
CA ILE A 409 8.79 -75.18 9.39
C ILE A 409 9.82 -75.33 10.51
N ASN A 410 9.82 -74.45 11.50
CA ASN A 410 10.68 -74.55 12.66
C ASN A 410 10.37 -75.82 13.49
N THR A 411 9.10 -76.19 13.66
CA THR A 411 8.75 -77.46 14.32
C THR A 411 9.18 -78.70 13.53
N LEU A 412 9.22 -78.61 12.19
CA LEU A 412 9.72 -79.67 11.31
C LEU A 412 11.25 -79.79 11.25
N ARG A 413 11.98 -78.82 11.83
CA ARG A 413 13.45 -78.83 11.94
C ARG A 413 13.96 -79.56 13.19
N ASN A 414 13.11 -79.73 14.21
CA ASN A 414 13.41 -80.50 15.43
C ASN A 414 13.75 -82.01 15.23
N PRO A 415 13.34 -82.73 14.18
CA PRO A 415 13.75 -84.12 13.98
C PRO A 415 15.19 -84.27 13.45
N THR A 416 15.84 -83.21 12.97
CA THR A 416 17.26 -83.26 12.58
C THR A 416 18.15 -83.51 13.80
N ASP A 417 17.85 -82.87 14.93
CA ASP A 417 18.53 -83.13 16.22
C ASP A 417 18.31 -84.57 16.72
N THR A 418 17.14 -85.18 16.40
CA THR A 418 16.89 -86.59 16.77
C THR A 418 17.65 -87.57 15.88
N VAL A 419 17.82 -87.27 14.59
CA VAL A 419 18.57 -88.13 13.65
C VAL A 419 20.05 -88.13 14.02
N ASP A 420 20.62 -86.98 14.35
CA ASP A 420 22.03 -86.87 14.77
C ASP A 420 22.30 -87.66 16.07
N SER A 421 21.38 -87.61 17.05
CA SER A 421 21.49 -88.41 18.28
C SER A 421 21.39 -89.93 18.06
N THR A 422 20.66 -90.36 17.03
CA THR A 422 20.55 -91.78 16.68
C THR A 422 21.77 -92.28 15.92
N ILE A 423 22.41 -91.43 15.12
CA ILE A 423 23.65 -91.74 14.41
C ILE A 423 24.78 -91.93 15.43
N GLU A 424 24.94 -91.00 16.37
CA GLU A 424 25.97 -91.08 17.41
C GLU A 424 25.85 -92.38 18.24
N LYS A 425 24.61 -92.80 18.56
CA LYS A 425 24.35 -94.06 19.27
C LYS A 425 24.66 -95.32 18.45
N LEU A 426 24.43 -95.28 17.14
CA LEU A 426 24.74 -96.40 16.24
C LEU A 426 26.25 -96.53 16.02
N GLU A 427 26.99 -95.42 16.00
CA GLU A 427 28.44 -95.40 15.92
C GLU A 427 29.09 -96.03 17.16
N GLU A 428 28.59 -95.73 18.37
CA GLU A 428 29.03 -96.40 19.60
C GLU A 428 28.79 -97.91 19.57
N GLN A 429 27.61 -98.35 19.11
CA GLN A 429 27.28 -99.78 19.00
C GLN A 429 28.18 -100.51 17.99
N LEU A 430 28.51 -99.86 16.87
CA LEU A 430 29.41 -100.43 15.88
C LEU A 430 30.83 -100.61 16.44
N GLN A 431 31.32 -99.63 17.19
CA GLN A 431 32.64 -99.71 17.81
C GLN A 431 32.73 -100.82 18.87
N GLN A 432 31.63 -101.07 19.59
CA GLN A 432 31.54 -102.17 20.54
C GLN A 432 31.59 -103.54 19.83
N CYS A 433 30.82 -103.74 18.74
CA CYS A 433 30.83 -104.99 17.99
C CYS A 433 32.22 -105.31 17.40
N ILE A 434 32.97 -104.31 16.95
CA ILE A 434 34.33 -104.51 16.43
C ILE A 434 35.25 -105.06 17.52
N ASN A 435 35.16 -104.53 18.74
CA ASN A 435 35.97 -104.98 19.87
C ASN A 435 35.64 -106.41 20.29
N GLU A 436 34.35 -106.76 20.33
CA GLU A 436 33.87 -108.11 20.65
C GLU A 436 34.31 -109.14 19.60
N ASN A 437 34.29 -108.77 18.32
CA ASN A 437 34.71 -109.65 17.23
C ASN A 437 36.21 -109.96 17.30
N ASN A 438 37.05 -108.97 17.62
CA ASN A 438 38.49 -109.16 17.80
C ASN A 438 38.81 -110.09 19.00
N GLU A 439 38.00 -110.06 20.07
CA GLU A 439 38.16 -111.00 21.19
C GLU A 439 37.75 -112.43 20.82
N LEU A 440 36.67 -112.59 20.04
CA LEU A 440 36.19 -113.90 19.62
C LEU A 440 37.14 -114.56 18.61
N GLU A 441 37.76 -113.77 17.73
CA GLU A 441 38.77 -114.24 16.78
C GLU A 441 39.99 -114.82 17.50
N MET A 442 40.50 -114.14 18.55
CA MET A 442 41.57 -114.70 19.40
C MET A 442 41.16 -116.02 20.07
N LYS A 443 39.94 -116.09 20.61
CA LYS A 443 39.44 -117.32 21.26
C LYS A 443 39.23 -118.47 20.26
N MET A 444 38.88 -118.16 19.02
CA MET A 444 38.71 -119.15 17.96
C MET A 444 40.06 -119.70 17.50
N GLU A 445 41.08 -118.86 17.37
CA GLU A 445 42.45 -119.28 17.04
C GLU A 445 43.06 -120.20 18.11
N GLU A 446 42.70 -119.99 19.39
CA GLU A 446 43.05 -120.90 20.50
C GLU A 446 42.30 -122.24 20.40
N ALA A 447 41.00 -122.22 20.08
CA ALA A 447 40.18 -123.43 20.01
C ALA A 447 40.49 -124.33 18.80
N VAL A 448 41.02 -123.77 17.71
CA VAL A 448 41.38 -124.53 16.49
C VAL A 448 42.66 -125.37 16.67
N GLN A 449 43.51 -125.08 17.67
CA GLN A 449 44.70 -125.90 17.96
C GLN A 449 44.39 -127.21 18.69
N ASP A 450 43.27 -127.29 19.41
CA ASP A 450 42.90 -128.45 20.24
C ASP A 450 41.60 -129.09 19.74
N SER A 451 41.71 -130.08 18.84
CA SER A 451 41.05 -131.39 19.00
C SER A 451 40.97 -132.19 17.69
N GLU A 452 41.29 -133.48 17.82
CA GLU A 452 41.05 -134.49 16.80
C GLU A 452 40.33 -135.70 17.44
N ARG A 453 39.28 -136.19 16.75
CA ARG A 453 38.64 -137.54 16.80
C ARG A 453 37.51 -137.78 17.82
N LYS A 454 36.59 -138.74 17.62
CA LYS A 454 35.89 -139.41 16.49
C LYS A 454 35.16 -140.62 17.12
N ASP A 455 33.89 -140.49 17.51
CA ASP A 455 32.99 -141.64 17.79
C ASP A 455 31.75 -141.59 16.88
N ILE A 456 32.06 -141.41 15.60
CA ILE A 456 31.19 -140.70 14.68
C ILE A 456 30.19 -141.60 13.92
N LYS A 457 30.32 -142.93 13.94
CA LYS A 457 29.57 -143.78 13.00
C LYS A 457 28.14 -144.16 13.45
N ALA A 458 27.93 -144.40 14.75
CA ALA A 458 26.60 -144.71 15.28
C ALA A 458 25.78 -143.44 15.50
N GLU A 459 26.43 -142.37 15.96
CA GLU A 459 25.83 -141.04 16.00
C GLU A 459 25.53 -140.53 14.59
N PHE A 460 26.38 -140.76 13.56
CA PHE A 460 26.05 -140.33 12.20
C PHE A 460 24.79 -140.97 11.64
N GLN A 461 24.34 -142.13 12.10
CA GLN A 461 23.13 -142.75 11.57
C GLN A 461 21.88 -142.19 12.23
N VAL A 462 21.94 -141.91 13.54
CA VAL A 462 20.90 -141.18 14.27
C VAL A 462 20.87 -139.71 13.84
N MET A 463 22.03 -139.06 13.79
CA MET A 463 22.22 -137.71 13.24
C MET A 463 21.83 -137.66 11.78
N ALA A 464 22.09 -138.64 10.92
CA ALA A 464 21.62 -138.62 9.53
C ALA A 464 20.08 -138.73 9.44
N SER A 465 19.44 -139.49 10.34
CA SER A 465 17.98 -139.56 10.41
C SER A 465 17.35 -138.29 10.98
N ALA A 466 17.99 -137.71 12.01
CA ALA A 466 17.61 -136.43 12.61
C ALA A 466 17.83 -135.28 11.62
N LEU A 467 19.00 -135.23 10.96
CA LEU A 467 19.33 -134.32 9.87
C LEU A 467 18.39 -134.51 8.69
N SER A 468 17.98 -135.73 8.32
CA SER A 468 17.02 -135.91 7.22
C SER A 468 15.63 -135.37 7.59
N LYS A 469 15.21 -135.54 8.84
CA LYS A 469 13.95 -134.97 9.36
C LYS A 469 14.03 -133.45 9.52
N GLU A 470 15.15 -132.93 10.00
CA GLU A 470 15.46 -131.50 10.08
C GLU A 470 15.56 -130.90 8.68
N ILE A 471 16.17 -131.58 7.71
CA ILE A 471 16.19 -131.17 6.30
C ILE A 471 14.76 -131.14 5.76
N GLY A 472 13.90 -132.12 6.10
CA GLY A 472 12.48 -132.09 5.74
C GLY A 472 11.72 -130.91 6.35
N MET A 473 11.97 -130.60 7.63
CA MET A 473 11.39 -129.43 8.32
C MET A 473 11.93 -128.11 7.77
N MET A 474 13.24 -128.01 7.55
CA MET A 474 13.94 -126.86 6.96
C MET A 474 13.49 -126.64 5.52
N THR A 475 13.28 -127.70 4.74
CA THR A 475 12.72 -127.61 3.37
C THR A 475 11.28 -127.12 3.42
N SER A 476 10.49 -127.57 4.39
CA SER A 476 9.10 -127.09 4.58
C SER A 476 9.06 -125.63 5.03
N GLN A 477 9.95 -125.23 5.93
CA GLN A 477 10.11 -123.84 6.35
C GLN A 477 10.61 -122.97 5.19
N LEU A 478 11.61 -123.42 4.44
CA LEU A 478 12.14 -122.73 3.27
C LEU A 478 11.08 -122.51 2.20
N ASN A 479 10.25 -123.53 1.93
CA ASN A 479 9.12 -123.39 1.01
C ASN A 479 8.06 -122.40 1.54
N ARG A 480 7.81 -122.38 2.85
CA ARG A 480 6.94 -121.39 3.48
C ARG A 480 7.50 -119.97 3.37
N TRP A 481 8.78 -119.76 3.68
CA TRP A 481 9.47 -118.47 3.52
C TRP A 481 9.51 -118.02 2.06
N LYS A 482 9.70 -118.95 1.13
CA LYS A 482 9.63 -118.67 -0.32
C LYS A 482 8.24 -118.21 -0.72
N GLN A 483 7.19 -118.87 -0.24
CA GLN A 483 5.81 -118.47 -0.50
C GLN A 483 5.48 -117.10 0.11
N THR A 484 5.84 -116.86 1.37
CA THR A 484 5.68 -115.54 2.03
C THR A 484 6.50 -114.46 1.33
N GLY A 485 7.68 -114.78 0.79
CA GLY A 485 8.49 -113.87 -0.01
C GLY A 485 7.83 -113.52 -1.34
N CYS A 486 7.26 -114.51 -2.05
CA CYS A 486 6.48 -114.27 -3.26
C CYS A 486 5.24 -113.40 -2.99
N GLU A 487 4.52 -113.66 -1.89
CA GLU A 487 3.37 -112.86 -1.45
C GLU A 487 3.80 -111.41 -1.11
N ALA A 488 4.92 -111.22 -0.40
CA ALA A 488 5.44 -109.89 -0.09
C ALA A 488 5.89 -109.10 -1.33
N VAL A 489 6.44 -109.78 -2.36
CA VAL A 489 6.76 -109.14 -3.65
C VAL A 489 5.49 -108.75 -4.39
N SER A 490 4.49 -109.63 -4.45
CA SER A 490 3.19 -109.32 -5.07
C SER A 490 2.51 -108.11 -4.41
N LEU A 491 2.52 -108.04 -3.07
CA LEU A 491 1.97 -106.91 -2.32
C LEU A 491 2.77 -105.62 -2.54
N ARG A 492 4.10 -105.73 -2.69
CA ARG A 492 4.96 -104.58 -3.00
C ARG A 492 4.68 -104.03 -4.40
N GLU A 493 4.51 -104.90 -5.39
CA GLU A 493 4.13 -104.51 -6.75
C GLU A 493 2.76 -103.84 -6.77
N GLU A 494 1.78 -104.37 -6.03
CA GLU A 494 0.46 -103.77 -5.87
C GLU A 494 0.52 -102.40 -5.17
N ALA A 495 1.32 -102.25 -4.11
CA ALA A 495 1.53 -100.98 -3.44
C ALA A 495 2.21 -99.94 -4.34
N GLN A 496 3.19 -100.35 -5.17
CA GLN A 496 3.87 -99.49 -6.13
C GLN A 496 2.89 -99.02 -7.23
N SER A 497 2.03 -99.92 -7.70
CA SER A 497 0.95 -99.62 -8.66
C SER A 497 -0.03 -98.61 -8.08
N LEU A 498 -0.54 -98.86 -6.87
CA LEU A 498 -1.45 -97.94 -6.17
C LEU A 498 -0.80 -96.56 -5.93
N LYS A 499 0.49 -96.52 -5.57
CA LYS A 499 1.23 -95.27 -5.41
C LYS A 499 1.28 -94.46 -6.70
N SER A 500 1.62 -95.11 -7.82
CA SER A 500 1.63 -94.44 -9.14
C SER A 500 0.25 -93.90 -9.54
N LEU A 501 -0.82 -94.63 -9.18
CA LEU A 501 -2.20 -94.20 -9.42
C LEU A 501 -2.59 -93.00 -8.56
N VAL A 502 -2.17 -92.96 -7.29
CA VAL A 502 -2.38 -91.82 -6.39
C VAL A 502 -1.63 -90.58 -6.89
N ASP A 503 -0.38 -90.73 -7.31
CA ASP A 503 0.41 -89.62 -7.86
C ASP A 503 -0.27 -89.04 -9.11
N LYS A 504 -0.73 -89.90 -10.02
CA LYS A 504 -1.51 -89.49 -11.19
C LYS A 504 -2.80 -88.76 -10.81
N LYS A 505 -3.56 -89.28 -9.84
CA LYS A 505 -4.80 -88.63 -9.36
C LYS A 505 -4.54 -87.30 -8.67
N THR A 506 -3.41 -87.16 -8.01
CA THR A 506 -2.99 -85.92 -7.34
C THR A 506 -2.67 -84.83 -8.36
N ILE A 507 -2.01 -85.18 -9.47
CA ILE A 507 -1.75 -84.27 -10.59
C ILE A 507 -3.08 -83.87 -11.25
N GLU A 508 -3.95 -84.84 -11.57
CA GLU A 508 -5.27 -84.56 -12.15
C GLU A 508 -6.11 -83.62 -11.27
N HIS A 509 -6.09 -83.82 -9.94
CA HIS A 509 -6.79 -82.93 -9.00
C HIS A 509 -6.20 -81.52 -8.99
N ARG A 510 -4.86 -81.39 -9.03
CA ARG A 510 -4.18 -80.08 -9.08
C ARG A 510 -4.53 -79.33 -10.36
N ASP A 511 -4.47 -79.99 -11.51
CA ASP A 511 -4.82 -79.39 -12.81
C ASP A 511 -6.28 -78.93 -12.85
N LEU A 512 -7.20 -79.72 -12.28
CA LEU A 512 -8.60 -79.34 -12.13
C LEU A 512 -8.77 -78.15 -11.18
N ALA A 513 -8.06 -78.12 -10.05
CA ALA A 513 -8.11 -77.01 -9.11
C ALA A 513 -7.60 -75.70 -9.75
N ASP A 514 -6.49 -75.77 -10.51
CA ASP A 514 -5.94 -74.62 -11.22
C ASP A 514 -6.91 -74.13 -12.31
N LYS A 515 -7.57 -75.05 -13.03
CA LYS A 515 -8.60 -74.71 -14.01
C LYS A 515 -9.82 -74.03 -13.37
N CYS A 516 -10.30 -74.54 -12.23
CA CYS A 516 -11.37 -73.93 -11.45
C CYS A 516 -10.98 -72.52 -10.94
N SER A 517 -9.73 -72.34 -10.50
CA SER A 517 -9.21 -71.04 -10.07
C SER A 517 -9.20 -70.02 -11.21
N LYS A 518 -8.71 -70.41 -12.40
CA LYS A 518 -8.74 -69.58 -13.61
C LYS A 518 -10.16 -69.19 -14.00
N GLN A 519 -11.09 -70.15 -14.02
CA GLN A 519 -12.51 -69.87 -14.30
C GLN A 519 -13.15 -68.96 -13.26
N SER A 520 -12.81 -69.10 -11.98
CA SER A 520 -13.29 -68.20 -10.93
C SER A 520 -12.78 -66.76 -11.12
N ALA A 521 -11.53 -66.58 -11.52
CA ALA A 521 -10.98 -65.27 -11.84
C ALA A 521 -11.65 -64.63 -13.07
N GLU A 522 -11.91 -65.42 -14.11
CA GLU A 522 -12.64 -64.97 -15.30
C GLU A 522 -14.09 -64.56 -14.96
N ILE A 523 -14.79 -65.35 -14.15
CA ILE A 523 -16.14 -65.01 -13.66
C ILE A 523 -16.12 -63.68 -12.89
N LYS A 524 -15.15 -63.46 -11.99
CA LYS A 524 -15.01 -62.19 -11.26
C LYS A 524 -14.76 -61.01 -12.21
N SER A 525 -13.94 -61.21 -13.23
CA SER A 525 -13.68 -60.19 -14.25
C SER A 525 -14.94 -59.83 -15.05
N LEU A 526 -15.70 -60.85 -15.47
CA LEU A 526 -16.98 -60.66 -16.16
C LEU A 526 -18.03 -59.99 -15.27
N GLN A 527 -18.10 -60.34 -13.99
CA GLN A 527 -18.98 -59.67 -13.01
C GLN A 527 -18.64 -58.18 -12.88
N ALA A 528 -17.36 -57.83 -12.73
CA ALA A 528 -16.92 -56.45 -12.68
C ALA A 528 -17.21 -55.67 -13.99
N HIS A 529 -17.15 -56.37 -15.14
CA HIS A 529 -17.52 -55.76 -16.43
C HIS A 529 -19.04 -55.50 -16.52
N ILE A 530 -19.87 -56.43 -16.06
CA ILE A 530 -21.33 -56.26 -16.00
C ILE A 530 -21.71 -55.09 -15.08
N GLU A 531 -21.11 -54.99 -13.90
CA GLU A 531 -21.34 -53.87 -12.97
C GLU A 531 -20.99 -52.52 -13.59
N ARG A 532 -19.87 -52.46 -14.35
CA ARG A 532 -19.50 -51.26 -15.09
C ARG A 532 -20.54 -50.89 -16.14
N LEU A 533 -20.94 -51.84 -16.99
CA LEU A 533 -21.97 -51.62 -18.00
C LEU A 533 -23.31 -51.21 -17.38
N GLN A 534 -23.64 -51.71 -16.19
CA GLN A 534 -24.84 -51.29 -15.46
C GLN A 534 -24.74 -49.83 -14.98
N ARG A 535 -23.57 -49.39 -14.52
CA ARG A 535 -23.32 -47.98 -14.18
C ARG A 535 -23.42 -47.07 -15.41
N ASP A 536 -22.74 -47.44 -16.49
CA ASP A 536 -22.77 -46.67 -17.75
C ASP A 536 -24.21 -46.55 -18.30
N ARG A 537 -25.02 -47.61 -18.16
CA ARG A 537 -26.44 -47.60 -18.53
C ARG A 537 -27.26 -46.64 -17.66
N LEU A 538 -27.02 -46.62 -16.34
CA LEU A 538 -27.72 -45.70 -15.43
C LEU A 538 -27.34 -44.25 -15.69
N GLU A 539 -26.06 -43.99 -15.95
CA GLU A 539 -25.57 -42.66 -16.34
C GLU A 539 -26.20 -42.19 -17.66
N ALA A 540 -26.22 -43.05 -18.68
CA ALA A 540 -26.91 -42.75 -19.94
C ALA A 540 -28.41 -42.49 -19.74
N GLN A 541 -29.07 -43.23 -18.82
CA GLN A 541 -30.47 -42.99 -18.47
C GLN A 541 -30.67 -41.61 -17.83
N ILE A 542 -29.78 -41.19 -16.92
CA ILE A 542 -29.83 -39.84 -16.31
C ILE A 542 -29.68 -38.76 -17.38
N PHE A 543 -28.77 -38.93 -18.34
CA PHE A 543 -28.63 -37.99 -19.46
C PHE A 543 -29.88 -37.93 -20.33
N LEU A 544 -30.52 -39.08 -20.62
CA LEU A 544 -31.78 -39.11 -21.35
C LEU A 544 -32.93 -38.47 -20.58
N ASP A 545 -33.00 -38.68 -19.26
CA ASP A 545 -34.01 -38.06 -18.40
C ASP A 545 -33.81 -36.54 -18.32
N MET A 546 -32.56 -36.07 -18.22
CA MET A 546 -32.21 -34.64 -18.25
C MET A 546 -32.57 -33.99 -19.60
N ILE A 547 -32.30 -34.66 -20.71
CA ILE A 547 -32.69 -34.20 -22.05
C ILE A 547 -34.23 -34.22 -22.20
N GLY A 548 -34.89 -35.26 -21.69
CA GLY A 548 -36.34 -35.34 -21.61
C GLY A 548 -36.94 -34.16 -20.84
N GLN A 549 -36.39 -33.84 -19.67
CA GLN A 549 -36.80 -32.70 -18.86
C GLN A 549 -36.63 -31.37 -19.62
N ARG A 550 -35.50 -31.17 -20.33
CA ARG A 550 -35.26 -29.99 -21.18
C ARG A 550 -36.21 -29.88 -22.37
N ILE A 551 -36.74 -31.00 -22.88
CA ILE A 551 -37.74 -30.99 -23.96
C ILE A 551 -39.14 -30.61 -23.41
N TYR A 552 -39.44 -30.93 -22.15
CA TYR A 552 -40.71 -30.56 -21.52
C TYR A 552 -40.70 -29.17 -20.85
N ASP A 553 -39.54 -28.61 -20.50
CA ASP A 553 -39.40 -27.21 -20.08
C ASP A 553 -39.46 -26.24 -21.27
N ASN A 554 -40.67 -26.10 -21.83
CA ASN A 554 -41.01 -25.08 -22.84
C ASN A 554 -40.94 -23.63 -22.30
N ARG A 555 -40.60 -23.46 -21.02
CA ARG A 555 -40.57 -22.17 -20.33
C ARG A 555 -39.42 -21.30 -20.83
N ASP A 556 -38.22 -21.87 -20.96
CA ASP A 556 -37.05 -21.13 -21.42
C ASP A 556 -37.22 -20.68 -22.89
N ILE A 557 -37.85 -21.50 -23.73
CA ILE A 557 -38.11 -21.14 -25.14
C ILE A 557 -39.16 -20.03 -25.25
N ILE A 558 -40.19 -20.03 -24.40
CA ILE A 558 -41.19 -18.96 -24.35
C ILE A 558 -40.55 -17.68 -23.81
N GLU A 559 -39.76 -17.75 -22.75
CA GLU A 559 -39.06 -16.59 -22.18
C GLU A 559 -38.02 -16.02 -23.16
N ILE A 560 -37.32 -16.86 -23.92
CA ILE A 560 -36.42 -16.44 -25.00
C ILE A 560 -37.21 -15.75 -26.12
N LYS A 561 -38.33 -16.33 -26.60
CA LYS A 561 -39.16 -15.71 -27.63
C LYS A 561 -39.78 -14.39 -27.18
N GLU A 562 -40.20 -14.29 -25.93
CA GLU A 562 -40.69 -13.04 -25.35
C GLU A 562 -39.56 -12.01 -25.21
N SER A 563 -38.35 -12.44 -24.85
CA SER A 563 -37.17 -11.56 -24.79
C SER A 563 -36.75 -11.06 -26.18
N GLU A 564 -36.84 -11.93 -27.20
CA GLU A 564 -36.58 -11.60 -28.60
C GLU A 564 -37.62 -10.61 -29.13
N GLN A 565 -38.90 -10.81 -28.82
CA GLN A 565 -39.96 -9.89 -29.20
C GLN A 565 -39.84 -8.53 -28.50
N ARG A 566 -39.38 -8.50 -27.23
CA ARG A 566 -39.05 -7.26 -26.51
C ARG A 566 -37.87 -6.53 -27.15
N ALA A 567 -36.79 -7.24 -27.49
CA ALA A 567 -35.63 -6.67 -28.16
C ALA A 567 -35.98 -6.12 -29.54
N HIS A 568 -36.80 -6.82 -30.32
CA HIS A 568 -37.30 -6.34 -31.60
C HIS A 568 -38.15 -5.08 -31.47
N SER A 569 -39.03 -5.01 -30.46
CA SER A 569 -39.85 -3.82 -30.20
C SER A 569 -38.98 -2.62 -29.81
N GLN A 570 -37.94 -2.84 -28.98
CA GLN A 570 -36.98 -1.79 -28.62
C GLN A 570 -36.16 -1.31 -29.83
N ALA A 571 -35.72 -2.24 -30.69
CA ALA A 571 -35.00 -1.90 -31.91
C ALA A 571 -35.88 -1.12 -32.90
N GLU A 572 -37.17 -1.43 -32.99
CA GLU A 572 -38.12 -0.69 -33.84
C GLU A 572 -38.41 0.72 -33.28
N VAL A 573 -38.51 0.87 -31.96
CA VAL A 573 -38.60 2.20 -31.31
C VAL A 573 -37.34 3.02 -31.58
N LEU A 574 -36.15 2.43 -31.47
CA LEU A 574 -34.89 3.10 -31.79
C LEU A 574 -34.83 3.47 -33.27
N LYS A 575 -35.24 2.57 -34.18
CA LYS A 575 -35.32 2.84 -35.62
C LYS A 575 -36.26 4.01 -35.93
N ASN A 576 -37.41 4.10 -35.27
CA ASN A 576 -38.33 5.22 -35.41
C ASN A 576 -37.79 6.51 -34.78
N ALA A 577 -37.01 6.42 -33.69
CA ALA A 577 -36.33 7.59 -33.10
C ALA A 577 -35.17 8.11 -33.97
N PHE A 578 -34.56 7.22 -34.75
CA PHE A 578 -33.56 7.53 -35.78
C PHE A 578 -34.16 7.73 -37.18
N ASP A 579 -35.48 7.92 -37.29
CA ASP A 579 -36.12 8.22 -38.58
C ASP A 579 -35.39 9.40 -39.23
N GLU A 580 -34.90 9.16 -40.44
CA GLU A 580 -33.95 10.01 -41.17
C GLU A 580 -34.53 11.43 -41.34
N HIS A 581 -35.84 11.51 -41.51
CA HIS A 581 -36.58 12.77 -41.61
C HIS A 581 -36.61 13.57 -40.29
N GLY A 582 -36.71 12.90 -39.14
CA GLY A 582 -36.71 13.54 -37.83
C GLY A 582 -35.33 14.06 -37.42
N LEU A 583 -34.26 13.40 -37.88
CA LEU A 583 -32.89 13.90 -37.75
C LEU A 583 -32.65 15.10 -38.67
N GLU A 584 -33.10 15.02 -39.92
CA GLU A 584 -32.96 16.09 -40.90
C GLU A 584 -33.65 17.39 -40.44
N LEU A 585 -34.85 17.29 -39.86
CA LEU A 585 -35.57 18.42 -39.27
C LEU A 585 -34.84 19.02 -38.05
N ARG A 586 -34.28 18.19 -37.18
CA ARG A 586 -33.49 18.65 -36.02
C ARG A 586 -32.20 19.34 -36.46
N ILE A 587 -31.51 18.81 -37.46
CA ILE A 587 -30.31 19.43 -38.04
C ILE A 587 -30.66 20.76 -38.70
N LYS A 588 -31.78 20.83 -39.44
CA LYS A 588 -32.24 22.08 -40.07
C LYS A 588 -32.57 23.14 -39.03
N SER A 589 -33.29 22.78 -37.96
CA SER A 589 -33.60 23.70 -36.86
C SER A 589 -32.33 24.15 -36.13
N ALA A 590 -31.38 23.25 -35.88
CA ALA A 590 -30.10 23.60 -35.26
C ALA A 590 -29.29 24.57 -36.14
N LYS A 591 -29.27 24.34 -37.45
CA LYS A 591 -28.58 25.21 -38.42
C LYS A 591 -29.25 26.58 -38.53
N GLU A 592 -30.57 26.65 -38.48
CA GLU A 592 -31.31 27.92 -38.42
C GLU A 592 -30.98 28.71 -37.14
N THR A 593 -30.87 28.03 -35.99
CA THR A 593 -30.47 28.68 -34.73
C THR A 593 -29.00 29.11 -34.73
N GLU A 594 -28.11 28.34 -35.36
CA GLU A 594 -26.70 28.69 -35.51
C GLU A 594 -26.54 29.97 -36.36
N ILE A 595 -27.24 30.06 -37.49
CA ILE A 595 -27.25 31.28 -38.33
C ILE A 595 -27.75 32.48 -37.54
N ALA A 596 -28.82 32.31 -36.75
CA ALA A 596 -29.35 33.39 -35.91
C ALA A 596 -28.35 33.84 -34.82
N CYS A 597 -27.62 32.90 -34.21
CA CYS A 597 -26.55 33.19 -33.26
C CYS A 597 -25.38 33.92 -33.93
N GLN A 598 -24.97 33.49 -35.13
CA GLN A 598 -23.88 34.12 -35.88
C GLN A 598 -24.21 35.56 -36.27
N GLN A 599 -25.45 35.83 -36.67
CA GLN A 599 -25.92 37.18 -36.95
C GLN A 599 -25.84 38.08 -35.71
N ARG A 600 -26.33 37.59 -34.55
CA ARG A 600 -26.26 38.33 -33.29
C ARG A 600 -24.82 38.62 -32.84
N LEU A 601 -23.90 37.70 -33.12
CA LEU A 601 -22.48 37.90 -32.84
C LEU A 601 -21.91 39.02 -33.71
N SER A 602 -22.20 39.00 -35.02
CA SER A 602 -21.76 40.06 -35.94
C SER A 602 -22.33 41.43 -35.56
N ASP A 603 -23.59 41.50 -35.11
CA ASP A 603 -24.21 42.75 -34.67
C ASP A 603 -23.52 43.29 -33.39
N ALA A 604 -23.22 42.41 -32.42
CA ALA A 604 -22.50 42.77 -31.19
C ALA A 604 -21.04 43.20 -31.46
N GLU A 605 -20.35 42.54 -32.40
CA GLU A 605 -18.99 42.94 -32.82
C GLU A 605 -18.99 44.34 -33.44
N SER A 606 -20.01 44.69 -34.24
CA SER A 606 -20.17 46.04 -34.78
C SER A 606 -20.43 47.07 -33.68
N GLU A 607 -21.26 46.74 -32.68
CA GLU A 607 -21.54 47.62 -31.55
C GLU A 607 -20.29 47.87 -30.69
N ILE A 608 -19.47 46.84 -30.47
CA ILE A 608 -18.18 46.98 -29.78
C ILE A 608 -17.27 47.93 -30.56
N ALA A 609 -17.16 47.78 -31.88
CA ALA A 609 -16.33 48.66 -32.70
C ALA A 609 -16.79 50.13 -32.61
N ASP A 610 -18.10 50.37 -32.63
CA ASP A 610 -18.68 51.72 -32.48
C ASP A 610 -18.43 52.31 -31.08
N LEU A 611 -18.54 51.49 -30.03
CA LEU A 611 -18.26 51.92 -28.66
C LEU A 611 -16.77 52.20 -28.43
N SER A 612 -15.88 51.39 -29.00
CA SER A 612 -14.43 51.64 -28.97
C SER A 612 -14.08 52.94 -29.67
N ALA A 613 -14.66 53.23 -30.84
CA ALA A 613 -14.43 54.50 -31.52
C ALA A 613 -14.90 55.71 -30.69
N LYS A 614 -16.07 55.61 -30.04
CA LYS A 614 -16.56 56.67 -29.13
C LYS A 614 -15.69 56.83 -27.89
N LEU A 615 -15.11 55.75 -27.38
CA LEU A 615 -14.16 55.80 -26.27
C LEU A 615 -12.89 56.53 -26.70
N ASP A 616 -12.31 56.18 -27.85
CA ASP A 616 -11.13 56.85 -28.39
C ASP A 616 -11.38 58.35 -28.63
N ASP A 617 -12.57 58.72 -29.09
CA ASP A 617 -12.98 60.11 -29.22
C ASP A 617 -13.07 60.82 -27.87
N SER A 618 -13.67 60.18 -26.87
CA SER A 618 -13.79 60.73 -25.51
C SER A 618 -12.43 60.85 -24.81
N GLU A 619 -11.53 59.89 -24.99
CA GLU A 619 -10.16 59.95 -24.47
C GLU A 619 -9.38 61.11 -25.09
N ARG A 620 -9.59 61.39 -26.38
CA ARG A 620 -9.02 62.55 -27.06
C ARG A 620 -9.55 63.86 -26.48
N GLU A 621 -10.86 63.97 -26.26
CA GLU A 621 -11.47 65.14 -25.61
C GLU A 621 -10.93 65.34 -24.18
N VAL A 622 -10.72 64.26 -23.42
CA VAL A 622 -10.10 64.33 -22.09
C VAL A 622 -8.66 64.84 -22.17
N LEU A 623 -7.86 64.39 -23.15
CA LEU A 623 -6.50 64.89 -23.37
C LEU A 623 -6.49 66.38 -23.72
N GLU A 624 -7.42 66.84 -24.56
CA GLU A 624 -7.57 68.25 -24.92
C GLU A 624 -7.96 69.11 -23.70
N LEU A 625 -8.92 68.64 -22.89
CA LEU A 625 -9.32 69.32 -21.67
C LEU A 625 -8.21 69.35 -20.61
N ALA A 626 -7.44 68.28 -20.47
CA ALA A 626 -6.31 68.22 -19.55
C ALA A 626 -5.22 69.23 -19.93
N GLU A 627 -4.91 69.37 -21.22
CA GLU A 627 -3.96 70.38 -21.70
C GLU A 627 -4.50 71.80 -21.48
N ALA A 628 -5.81 72.02 -21.69
CA ALA A 628 -6.45 73.31 -21.40
C ALA A 628 -6.39 73.68 -19.90
N ILE A 629 -6.60 72.71 -19.00
CA ILE A 629 -6.47 72.91 -17.55
C ILE A 629 -5.02 73.29 -17.20
N LYS A 630 -4.04 72.58 -17.75
CA LYS A 630 -2.62 72.88 -17.52
C LYS A 630 -2.22 74.28 -17.97
N ILE A 631 -2.76 74.76 -19.09
CA ILE A 631 -2.58 76.15 -19.54
C ILE A 631 -3.18 77.11 -18.52
N LYS A 632 -4.40 76.86 -18.03
CA LYS A 632 -5.07 77.71 -17.03
C LYS A 632 -4.39 77.70 -15.66
N ASP A 633 -3.85 76.58 -15.23
CA ASP A 633 -3.06 76.50 -14.00
C ASP A 633 -1.78 77.33 -14.13
N GLY A 634 -1.10 77.28 -15.28
CA GLY A 634 0.05 78.15 -15.56
C GLY A 634 -0.29 79.64 -15.58
N GLU A 635 -1.45 80.02 -16.15
CA GLU A 635 -1.98 81.39 -16.06
C GLU A 635 -2.26 81.80 -14.60
N ALA A 636 -2.87 80.92 -13.81
CA ALA A 636 -3.18 81.17 -12.40
C ALA A 636 -1.91 81.33 -11.55
N GLU A 637 -0.89 80.50 -11.78
CA GLU A 637 0.42 80.64 -11.12
C GLU A 637 1.11 81.97 -11.46
N SER A 638 1.00 82.43 -12.71
CA SER A 638 1.49 83.76 -13.11
C SER A 638 0.75 84.87 -12.34
N TYR A 639 -0.58 84.80 -12.25
CA TYR A 639 -1.36 85.77 -11.47
C TYR A 639 -1.02 85.74 -9.97
N ILE A 640 -0.84 84.56 -9.38
CA ILE A 640 -0.41 84.43 -7.98
C ILE A 640 0.95 85.10 -7.79
N SER A 641 1.89 84.84 -8.70
CA SER A 641 3.24 85.44 -8.65
C SER A 641 3.19 86.97 -8.74
N GLU A 642 2.36 87.53 -9.63
CA GLU A 642 2.15 88.98 -9.72
C GLU A 642 1.56 89.55 -8.43
N ILE A 643 0.53 88.90 -7.88
CA ILE A 643 -0.11 89.30 -6.63
C ILE A 643 0.90 89.26 -5.46
N GLU A 644 1.73 88.23 -5.36
CA GLU A 644 2.78 88.13 -4.36
C GLU A 644 3.82 89.26 -4.46
N VAL A 645 4.21 89.65 -5.67
CA VAL A 645 5.11 90.80 -5.89
C VAL A 645 4.46 92.10 -5.42
N PHE A 646 3.18 92.32 -5.73
CA PHE A 646 2.44 93.48 -5.22
C PHE A 646 2.38 93.47 -3.68
N TYR A 647 2.04 92.34 -3.06
CA TYR A 647 2.03 92.21 -1.60
C TYR A 647 3.41 92.46 -0.98
N GLN A 648 4.50 92.02 -1.61
CA GLN A 648 5.86 92.29 -1.12
C GLN A 648 6.23 93.78 -1.25
N MET A 649 5.81 94.45 -2.33
CA MET A 649 6.05 95.88 -2.52
C MET A 649 5.31 96.73 -1.47
N ASP A 650 4.04 96.44 -1.22
CA ASP A 650 3.27 97.19 -0.23
C ASP A 650 3.73 96.91 1.21
N ARG A 651 4.18 95.67 1.50
CA ARG A 651 4.85 95.37 2.77
C ARG A 651 6.11 96.22 2.96
N LYS A 652 6.96 96.35 1.94
CA LYS A 652 8.16 97.20 2.00
C LYS A 652 7.82 98.67 2.24
N LYS A 653 6.79 99.22 1.59
CA LYS A 653 6.34 100.60 1.84
C LYS A 653 5.85 100.78 3.28
N LEU A 654 5.06 99.84 3.80
CA LEU A 654 4.61 99.86 5.19
C LEU A 654 5.79 99.78 6.17
N ASP A 655 6.79 98.95 5.90
CA ASP A 655 8.01 98.85 6.71
C ASP A 655 8.80 100.18 6.67
N GLU A 656 8.93 100.83 5.50
CA GLU A 656 9.56 102.14 5.34
C GLU A 656 8.80 103.24 6.12
N GLU A 657 7.47 103.28 6.04
CA GLU A 657 6.63 104.19 6.82
C GLU A 657 6.78 103.97 8.33
N LEU A 658 6.87 102.71 8.78
CA LEU A 658 7.04 102.34 10.18
C LEU A 658 8.42 102.81 10.70
N VAL A 659 9.48 102.68 9.90
CA VAL A 659 10.81 103.23 10.22
C VAL A 659 10.76 104.75 10.33
N GLU A 660 10.10 105.45 9.41
CA GLU A 660 9.95 106.91 9.48
C GLU A 660 9.16 107.36 10.72
N LEU A 661 8.07 106.66 11.04
CA LEU A 661 7.26 106.96 12.22
C LEU A 661 8.04 106.74 13.51
N ASN A 662 8.81 105.66 13.59
CA ASN A 662 9.69 105.38 14.74
C ASN A 662 10.76 106.46 14.90
N MET A 663 11.33 106.98 13.79
CA MET A 663 12.29 108.09 13.85
C MET A 663 11.62 109.37 14.41
N LYS A 664 10.40 109.70 13.97
CA LYS A 664 9.60 110.81 14.53
C LYS A 664 9.26 110.61 16.01
N ILE A 665 8.94 109.39 16.43
CA ILE A 665 8.69 109.08 17.86
C ILE A 665 9.97 109.30 18.68
N THR A 666 11.14 108.87 18.19
CA THR A 666 12.41 109.12 18.91
C THR A 666 12.74 110.60 19.02
N GLU A 667 12.44 111.39 17.99
CA GLU A 667 12.66 112.84 17.98
C GLU A 667 11.72 113.57 18.98
N LEU A 668 10.45 113.16 19.04
CA LEU A 668 9.47 113.71 20.00
C LEU A 668 9.77 113.30 21.45
N THR A 669 10.35 112.12 21.68
CA THR A 669 10.68 111.62 23.02
C THR A 669 11.89 112.36 23.63
N LEU A 670 12.86 112.79 22.81
CA LEU A 670 14.04 113.56 23.26
C LEU A 670 13.79 115.07 23.40
N GLY A 671 12.70 115.62 22.83
CA GLY A 671 12.53 117.06 22.66
C GLY A 671 11.70 117.83 23.72
N SER A 672 10.80 117.19 24.47
CA SER A 672 9.84 117.95 25.31
C SER A 672 9.37 117.30 26.62
N GLY A 673 9.53 115.98 26.80
CA GLY A 673 9.01 115.27 27.98
C GLY A 673 9.88 115.42 29.22
N GLU A 674 11.18 115.16 29.08
CA GLU A 674 12.11 115.12 30.24
C GLU A 674 12.37 116.50 30.85
N THR A 675 12.39 117.56 30.04
CA THR A 675 12.58 118.95 30.52
C THR A 675 11.37 119.52 31.25
N ALA A 676 10.15 119.02 30.99
CA ALA A 676 8.94 119.42 31.69
C ALA A 676 8.79 118.67 33.04
N ILE A 677 9.17 117.39 33.08
CA ILE A 677 9.14 116.57 34.29
C ILE A 677 10.15 117.10 35.33
N GLN A 678 11.37 117.45 34.92
CA GLN A 678 12.38 117.98 35.85
C GLN A 678 11.98 119.31 36.50
N LYS A 679 11.29 120.19 35.76
CA LYS A 679 10.77 121.48 36.30
C LYS A 679 9.65 121.27 37.32
N LEU A 680 8.74 120.32 37.09
CA LEU A 680 7.66 120.00 38.02
C LEU A 680 8.18 119.36 39.32
N GLU A 681 9.27 118.58 39.26
CA GLU A 681 9.89 118.00 40.45
C GLU A 681 10.58 119.05 41.34
N ASP A 682 11.24 120.05 40.74
CA ASP A 682 11.87 121.15 41.47
C ASP A 682 10.83 122.06 42.15
N GLU A 683 9.70 122.35 41.49
CA GLU A 683 8.60 123.15 42.07
C GLU A 683 7.91 122.45 43.26
N ILE A 684 7.74 121.11 43.19
CA ILE A 684 7.18 120.32 44.30
C ILE A 684 8.11 120.35 45.53
N LYS A 685 9.43 120.37 45.31
CA LYS A 685 10.44 120.43 46.38
C LYS A 685 10.40 121.76 47.13
N ASP A 686 10.24 122.87 46.41
CA ASP A 686 10.14 124.21 47.01
C ASP A 686 8.84 124.40 47.81
N CYS A 687 7.70 123.91 47.32
CA CYS A 687 6.42 124.00 48.03
C CYS A 687 6.43 123.23 49.37
N LYS A 688 7.12 122.08 49.47
CA LYS A 688 7.25 121.32 50.71
C LYS A 688 8.10 122.02 51.79
N SER A 689 8.98 122.95 51.41
CA SER A 689 9.86 123.65 52.36
C SER A 689 9.14 124.72 53.21
N ILE A 690 8.11 125.37 52.65
CA ILE A 690 7.33 126.45 53.27
C ILE A 690 6.46 125.94 54.44
N LEU A 691 6.14 124.65 54.42
CA LEU A 691 5.26 123.99 55.37
C LEU A 691 5.95 123.59 56.68
N LYS A 692 7.08 124.20 57.10
CA LYS A 692 7.79 123.89 58.36
C LYS A 692 7.72 125.02 59.41
N CYS A 693 7.75 124.68 60.70
CA CYS A 693 7.70 125.63 61.83
C CYS A 693 8.94 126.53 61.85
N GLY A 694 8.78 127.85 61.72
CA GLY A 694 9.90 128.81 61.60
C GLY A 694 10.78 129.00 62.85
N VAL A 695 10.53 128.27 63.94
CA VAL A 695 11.40 128.28 65.14
C VAL A 695 12.27 127.03 65.22
N CYS A 696 11.77 125.86 64.80
CA CYS A 696 12.53 124.62 64.86
C CYS A 696 12.92 124.06 63.49
N PHE A 697 12.39 124.61 62.39
CA PHE A 697 12.60 124.21 60.99
C PHE A 697 12.39 122.72 60.65
N ASP A 698 11.86 121.98 61.60
CA ASP A 698 11.77 120.53 61.57
C ASP A 698 10.31 120.06 61.55
N ARG A 699 9.47 120.59 62.45
CA ARG A 699 8.06 120.16 62.55
C ARG A 699 7.20 120.84 61.49
N PRO A 700 6.53 120.09 60.60
CA PRO A 700 5.66 120.67 59.59
C PRO A 700 4.40 121.33 60.19
N LYS A 701 4.00 122.47 59.62
CA LYS A 701 2.78 123.25 59.86
C LYS A 701 1.50 122.53 59.43
N GLU A 702 1.58 121.28 58.96
CA GLU A 702 0.39 120.48 58.59
C GLU A 702 -0.16 119.66 59.77
N ASN A 703 0.65 119.39 60.81
CA ASN A 703 0.16 118.72 62.02
C ASN A 703 -0.51 119.76 62.95
N LEU A 704 -1.76 120.08 62.63
CA LEU A 704 -2.60 121.11 63.25
C LEU A 704 -2.74 120.97 64.78
N SER A 705 -2.75 119.74 65.32
CA SER A 705 -3.09 119.49 66.72
C SER A 705 -2.05 119.97 67.74
N ARG A 706 -0.92 120.54 67.29
CA ARG A 706 0.11 121.11 68.17
C ARG A 706 0.46 122.55 67.79
N GLN A 707 -0.34 123.25 67.01
CA GLN A 707 -0.06 124.65 66.67
C GLN A 707 -0.72 125.60 67.64
N VAL A 708 0.02 126.65 67.98
CA VAL A 708 -0.49 127.77 68.73
C VAL A 708 -0.31 129.05 67.92
N VAL A 709 -1.33 129.89 67.99
CA VAL A 709 -1.31 131.24 67.46
C VAL A 709 -1.16 132.20 68.62
N ILE A 710 -0.25 133.17 68.45
CA ILE A 710 -0.18 134.31 69.34
C ILE A 710 -1.22 135.32 68.86
N VAL A 711 -2.37 135.41 69.51
CA VAL A 711 -3.53 136.19 69.00
C VAL A 711 -3.27 137.69 68.86
N LYS A 712 -2.21 138.21 69.47
CA LYS A 712 -1.79 139.62 69.27
C LYS A 712 -1.18 139.91 67.91
N CYS A 713 -0.54 138.93 67.28
CA CYS A 713 0.13 139.11 66.00
C CYS A 713 -0.18 138.03 64.98
N TYR A 714 -1.09 137.11 65.32
CA TYR A 714 -1.60 136.02 64.50
C TYR A 714 -0.53 135.10 63.88
N HIS A 715 0.71 135.13 64.37
CA HIS A 715 1.76 134.22 63.92
C HIS A 715 1.58 132.83 64.52
N LEU A 716 1.66 131.80 63.66
CA LEU A 716 1.54 130.39 64.03
C LEU A 716 2.91 129.74 64.24
N PHE A 717 3.02 129.03 65.36
CA PHE A 717 4.20 128.23 65.70
C PHE A 717 3.76 126.91 66.34
N CYS A 718 4.66 125.94 66.43
CA CYS A 718 4.35 124.75 67.22
C CYS A 718 4.34 125.10 68.73
N ASN A 719 3.37 124.54 69.45
CA ASN A 719 3.14 124.75 70.88
C ASN A 719 4.42 124.57 71.71
N PRO A 720 5.23 123.50 71.52
CA PRO A 720 6.43 123.32 72.32
C PRO A 720 7.40 124.52 72.24
N CYS A 721 7.49 125.19 71.09
CA CYS A 721 8.37 126.34 70.91
C CYS A 721 7.86 127.59 71.63
N ILE A 722 6.56 127.86 71.58
CA ILE A 722 5.98 129.03 72.25
C ILE A 722 5.82 128.81 73.75
N GLN A 723 5.48 127.59 74.17
CA GLN A 723 5.41 127.23 75.58
C GLN A 723 6.78 127.33 76.24
N ARG A 724 7.86 126.89 75.57
CA ARG A 724 9.23 127.08 76.07
C ARG A 724 9.60 128.57 76.19
N ASN A 725 9.22 129.41 75.23
CA ASN A 725 9.45 130.87 75.33
C ASN A 725 8.69 131.51 76.50
N LEU A 726 7.47 131.04 76.80
CA LEU A 726 6.72 131.48 77.97
C LEU A 726 7.35 131.03 79.29
N GLU A 727 7.85 129.78 79.37
CA GLU A 727 8.53 129.21 80.54
C GLU A 727 9.82 129.98 80.89
N ILE A 728 10.64 130.33 79.89
CA ILE A 728 11.86 131.13 80.09
C ILE A 728 11.60 132.64 80.23
N ARG A 729 10.32 133.05 80.35
CA ARG A 729 9.84 134.44 80.43
C ARG A 729 10.24 135.33 79.25
N HIS A 730 10.59 134.76 78.10
CA HIS A 730 10.90 135.50 76.88
C HIS A 730 9.61 135.86 76.13
N ARG A 731 8.89 136.85 76.68
CA ARG A 731 7.54 137.27 76.30
C ARG A 731 7.50 138.13 75.02
N LYS A 732 8.21 137.73 73.96
CA LYS A 732 8.21 138.36 72.62
C LYS A 732 8.04 137.31 71.53
N CYS A 733 7.17 137.58 70.54
CA CYS A 733 6.87 136.67 69.43
C CYS A 733 8.13 136.41 68.59
N PRO A 734 8.51 135.16 68.28
CA PRO A 734 9.68 134.87 67.45
C PRO A 734 9.61 135.43 66.03
N GLY A 735 8.40 135.55 65.46
CA GLY A 735 8.22 136.01 64.07
C GLY A 735 8.34 137.53 63.93
N CYS A 736 7.74 138.29 64.84
CA CYS A 736 7.63 139.75 64.71
C CYS A 736 8.10 140.55 65.93
N GLY A 737 8.60 139.89 66.98
CA GLY A 737 9.10 140.55 68.19
C GLY A 737 8.04 141.15 69.12
N MET A 738 6.75 141.12 68.76
CA MET A 738 5.67 141.69 69.57
C MET A 738 5.51 140.99 70.93
N ALA A 739 5.34 141.76 71.99
CA ALA A 739 5.21 141.21 73.34
C ALA A 739 3.88 140.45 73.55
N PHE A 740 3.94 139.25 74.12
CA PHE A 740 2.77 138.41 74.39
C PHE A 740 2.85 137.69 75.74
N GLY A 741 1.70 137.49 76.39
CA GLY A 741 1.57 136.74 77.65
C GLY A 741 0.89 135.38 77.46
N GLN A 742 0.79 134.59 78.54
CA GLN A 742 0.16 133.26 78.51
C GLN A 742 -1.27 133.30 77.94
N ASN A 743 -2.04 134.35 78.27
CA ASN A 743 -3.42 134.52 77.82
C ASN A 743 -3.53 134.85 76.31
N ASP A 744 -2.43 135.28 75.70
CA ASP A 744 -2.36 135.64 74.29
C ASP A 744 -1.99 134.44 73.39
N VAL A 745 -1.78 133.24 73.96
CA VAL A 745 -1.47 132.02 73.21
C VAL A 745 -2.69 131.13 73.16
N ARG A 746 -3.20 130.87 71.95
CA ARG A 746 -4.36 130.00 71.72
C ARG A 746 -3.96 128.83 70.85
N PHE A 747 -4.45 127.64 71.19
CA PHE A 747 -4.34 126.49 70.29
C PHE A 747 -5.19 126.74 69.05
N VAL A 748 -4.60 126.52 67.88
CA VAL A 748 -5.31 126.58 66.60
C VAL A 748 -6.00 125.23 66.43
N LYS A 749 -7.26 125.14 66.84
CA LYS A 749 -8.16 124.07 66.43
C LYS A 749 -8.84 124.54 65.14
N ILE A 750 -8.55 123.89 64.02
CA ILE A 750 -9.33 123.97 62.78
C ILE A 750 -10.07 122.64 62.66
#